data_AF-A0A7S3P357-F1
#
_entry.id   AF-A0A7S3P357-F1
#
_cell.length_a   1.000
_cell.length_b   1.000
_cell.length_c   1.000
_cell.angle_alpha   90.00
_cell.angle_beta   90.00
_cell.angle_gamma   90.00
#
_symmetry.space_group_name_H-M   'P 1'
#
loop_
_entity.id
_entity.type
_entity.pdbx_description
1 polymer ?
#
loop_
_entity_poly.entity_id
_entity_poly.type
_entity_poly.pdbx_seq_one_letter_code
_entity_poly.pdbx_strand_id
1 'polypeptide(L)'
;MANKTAGRVLLPSHVVPEFYDLALEPDLEAFTFKGKVVISFAIDADKLDDEEVAKTITLHAKELTFISASYSIDDDPTVIPAEEIRVNLKATTVTFYFGTPLTTNASRVRLTIEYTGFLNDQMAGFYRSTYQDIEGKDRIMASTQFESLDARRAFPCVDEPAAKAVFILHLIIPSNRQALSNMPAASVVRLNANQTRISFMATPKMSTYLLAFLVGEFDAVSQLTPHTGVLVTVYTPPGKSTSGTFALQAACKSLEAYNDFFATPYPLPKLDLVAIPAFAAGAMENWGLVTFREVDLLIDPNTASNQQKQRVVTVVTHELAHQWFGNLVTMKWWNGLWLNEGFASWAENWAADLLFPEYKMWEQFTTGHLAAALRLDALKSSHPIEVPIHHAEEVEQVFDAISYCKGGSVARMIQNVLGMKAFRAGLQAYMKEFAYSNTETEDLWNAWEQATNGMPVGEIMASWTEQMGFPLLKVVKEEWSDVEVVLTLEQSWFLSDGAPLDDKGEEKLWTIPILTCTAEGEQEEMMLMREKTATVTIPAPEGGWVKLNAGQVVPMRVLPTAEMLEEYGSGIERKTMSDIDRAGLINDAYALVKAGHLSPESLIKLLGHYKDEDSYIVWEGLSGVLNGLDTVLSDNETMGASLQKFAKKLVLGLAKKVGWESSSSDGHLDTLLRGILISLLASFAYDDPSVAREANQRFTAFLENPKDVQSLPSDMRTSVFKIVLKNGGAKEYEQVKSYFYSADNNAERKHVLNSLGCVPDKKLKLATMDWCTSGEIKLQDFFYPMGSGRCCHSRCRASFAICLFCSAVLTL
;
A
#
# COMPACT_ATOMS: atom_id res chain seq x y z
N MET A 1 31.53 -0.51 4.68
CA MET A 1 30.19 0.09 4.74
C MET A 1 30.33 1.60 4.64
N ALA A 2 29.62 2.25 3.73
CA ALA A 2 29.50 3.71 3.73
C ALA A 2 28.86 4.15 5.07
N ASN A 3 29.23 5.31 5.60
CA ASN A 3 28.60 5.83 6.81
C ASN A 3 27.11 6.15 6.51
N LYS A 4 26.19 5.24 6.86
CA LYS A 4 24.74 5.34 6.58
C LYS A 4 24.08 6.58 7.20
N THR A 5 24.76 7.27 8.11
CA THR A 5 24.29 8.52 8.76
C THR A 5 24.88 9.80 8.17
N ALA A 6 25.85 9.71 7.26
CA ALA A 6 26.52 10.87 6.70
C ALA A 6 25.53 11.75 5.92
N GLY A 7 25.53 13.05 6.22
CA GLY A 7 24.71 14.04 5.52
C GLY A 7 23.24 14.13 5.99
N ARG A 8 22.82 13.34 6.99
CA ARG A 8 21.49 13.51 7.59
C ARG A 8 21.36 14.89 8.24
N VAL A 9 20.25 15.56 7.99
CA VAL A 9 19.89 16.79 8.70
C VAL A 9 18.95 16.41 9.83
N LEU A 10 19.48 16.45 11.03
CA LEU A 10 18.80 16.13 12.28
C LEU A 10 18.80 17.37 13.18
N LEU A 11 17.88 17.40 14.13
CA LEU A 11 17.92 18.37 15.21
C LEU A 11 19.18 18.16 16.09
N PRO A 12 19.66 19.22 16.76
CA PRO A 12 20.66 19.08 17.82
C PRO A 12 20.20 18.05 18.87
N SER A 13 21.10 17.14 19.24
CA SER A 13 20.77 16.00 20.11
C SER A 13 21.25 16.17 21.56
N HIS A 14 21.52 17.40 21.99
CA HIS A 14 21.86 17.74 23.39
C HIS A 14 20.65 17.61 24.33
N VAL A 15 19.44 17.58 23.76
CA VAL A 15 18.21 17.27 24.48
C VAL A 15 17.50 16.10 23.80
N VAL A 16 17.10 15.09 24.58
CA VAL A 16 16.43 13.88 24.09
C VAL A 16 15.04 13.80 24.72
N PRO A 17 13.94 13.80 23.95
CA PRO A 17 12.60 13.82 24.51
C PRO A 17 12.28 12.51 25.21
N GLU A 18 11.73 12.60 26.41
CA GLU A 18 11.26 11.45 27.18
C GLU A 18 9.74 11.42 27.29
N PHE A 19 9.12 12.60 27.37
CA PHE A 19 7.70 12.73 27.71
C PHE A 19 7.09 14.02 27.15
N TYR A 20 5.86 13.92 26.63
CA TYR A 20 5.04 15.03 26.15
C TYR A 20 3.70 15.06 26.90
N ASP A 21 3.38 16.18 27.54
CA ASP A 21 2.03 16.51 28.05
C ASP A 21 1.42 17.54 27.12
N LEU A 22 0.48 17.11 26.28
CA LEU A 22 -0.08 17.90 25.19
C LEU A 22 -1.55 18.23 25.47
N ALA A 23 -1.89 19.51 25.54
CA ALA A 23 -3.27 19.99 25.62
C ALA A 23 -3.64 20.79 24.36
N LEU A 24 -4.73 20.38 23.70
CA LEU A 24 -5.25 21.04 22.50
C LEU A 24 -6.72 21.42 22.68
N GLU A 25 -7.08 22.60 22.19
CA GLU A 25 -8.44 23.14 22.16
C GLU A 25 -8.80 23.52 20.71
N PRO A 26 -9.37 22.59 19.92
CA PRO A 26 -9.81 22.87 18.56
C PRO A 26 -11.11 23.67 18.51
N ASP A 27 -11.15 24.63 17.59
CA ASP A 27 -12.34 25.37 17.17
C ASP A 27 -12.74 24.91 15.76
N LEU A 28 -13.80 24.10 15.69
CA LEU A 28 -14.30 23.51 14.45
C LEU A 28 -15.09 24.51 13.58
N GLU A 29 -15.37 25.73 14.06
CA GLU A 29 -16.03 26.78 13.28
C GLU A 29 -15.00 27.76 12.71
N ALA A 30 -14.04 28.19 13.55
CA ALA A 30 -12.96 29.06 13.13
C ALA A 30 -11.83 28.33 12.37
N PHE A 31 -11.84 26.99 12.39
CA PHE A 31 -10.77 26.14 11.85
C PHE A 31 -9.40 26.47 12.43
N THR A 32 -9.36 26.71 13.74
CA THR A 32 -8.13 26.97 14.49
C THR A 32 -8.01 26.04 15.67
N PHE A 33 -6.85 26.00 16.31
CA PHE A 33 -6.71 25.38 17.63
C PHE A 33 -5.69 26.12 18.48
N LYS A 34 -5.90 26.09 19.80
CA LYS A 34 -4.89 26.50 20.78
C LYS A 34 -4.17 25.26 21.29
N GLY A 35 -2.88 25.41 21.53
CA GLY A 35 -2.04 24.33 22.05
C GLY A 35 -1.19 24.77 23.22
N LYS A 36 -1.02 23.85 24.17
CA LYS A 36 -0.02 23.93 25.23
C LYS A 36 0.68 22.58 25.31
N VAL A 37 2.00 22.59 25.22
CA VAL A 37 2.80 21.37 25.37
C VAL A 37 3.85 21.56 26.44
N VAL A 38 4.01 20.56 27.32
CA VAL A 38 5.14 20.43 28.23
C VAL A 38 5.97 19.23 27.80
N ILE A 39 7.20 19.48 27.40
CA ILE A 39 8.12 18.45 26.93
C ILE A 39 9.21 18.25 27.98
N SER A 40 9.37 17.02 28.45
CA SER A 40 10.50 16.64 29.30
C SER A 40 11.61 16.07 28.44
N PHE A 41 12.81 16.61 28.60
CA PHE A 41 14.03 16.18 27.93
C PHE A 41 15.04 15.66 28.93
N ALA A 42 15.67 14.52 28.64
CA ALA A 42 16.97 14.17 29.20
C ALA A 42 18.05 15.04 28.53
N ILE A 43 19.07 15.42 29.29
CA ILE A 43 20.22 16.17 28.77
C ILE A 43 21.35 15.20 28.41
N ASP A 44 21.88 15.35 27.20
CA ASP A 44 23.13 14.72 26.79
C ASP A 44 24.29 15.69 27.08
N ALA A 45 24.90 15.52 28.25
CA ALA A 45 25.93 16.43 28.77
C ALA A 45 27.16 16.53 27.85
N ASP A 46 27.48 15.45 27.11
CA ASP A 46 28.62 15.39 26.20
C ASP A 46 28.41 16.26 24.95
N LYS A 47 27.20 16.79 24.74
CA LYS A 47 26.82 17.64 23.59
C LYS A 47 26.53 19.09 23.97
N LEU A 48 26.81 19.48 25.21
CA LEU A 48 26.60 20.85 25.72
C LEU A 48 27.86 21.72 25.72
N ASP A 49 28.96 21.27 25.12
CA ASP A 49 30.24 22.00 25.13
C ASP A 49 30.21 23.35 24.39
N ASP A 50 29.22 23.57 23.52
CA ASP A 50 28.98 24.84 22.82
C ASP A 50 28.01 25.73 23.63
N GLU A 51 28.46 26.93 23.99
CA GLU A 51 27.69 27.88 24.80
C GLU A 51 26.37 28.33 24.14
N GLU A 52 26.33 28.42 22.81
CA GLU A 52 25.11 28.77 22.07
C GLU A 52 24.12 27.59 22.06
N VAL A 53 24.63 26.35 21.92
CA VAL A 53 23.80 25.13 22.00
C VAL A 53 23.21 24.99 23.42
N ALA A 54 24.02 25.27 24.45
CA ALA A 54 23.54 25.23 25.83
C ALA A 54 22.45 26.27 26.13
N LYS A 55 22.34 27.35 25.37
CA LYS A 55 21.30 28.39 25.54
C LYS A 55 20.07 28.20 24.66
N THR A 56 20.01 27.12 23.88
CA THR A 56 18.96 26.93 22.89
C THR A 56 18.29 25.55 22.97
N ILE A 57 17.01 25.52 22.63
CA ILE A 57 16.30 24.28 22.30
C ILE A 57 15.65 24.47 20.94
N THR A 58 15.96 23.60 19.98
CA THR A 58 15.38 23.61 18.63
C THR A 58 14.46 22.42 18.46
N LEU A 59 13.26 22.66 17.92
CA LEU A 59 12.25 21.65 17.61
C LEU A 59 11.78 21.79 16.17
N HIS A 60 11.17 20.72 15.63
CA HIS A 60 10.39 20.81 14.41
C HIS A 60 9.07 21.53 14.68
N ALA A 61 8.71 22.45 13.78
CA ALA A 61 7.44 23.17 13.80
C ALA A 61 7.11 23.70 12.39
N LYS A 62 5.85 23.54 11.98
CA LYS A 62 5.35 24.03 10.70
C LYS A 62 3.96 24.61 10.91
N GLU A 63 3.71 25.81 10.38
CA GLU A 63 2.37 26.41 10.42
C GLU A 63 1.81 26.67 11.84
N LEU A 64 2.70 26.82 12.83
CA LEU A 64 2.35 27.17 14.21
C LEU A 64 2.75 28.62 14.53
N THR A 65 1.97 29.29 15.37
CA THR A 65 2.28 30.62 15.93
C THR A 65 2.52 30.51 17.43
N PHE A 66 3.69 30.94 17.89
CA PHE A 66 4.11 30.80 19.28
C PHE A 66 3.71 32.03 20.11
N ILE A 67 3.11 31.78 21.28
CA ILE A 67 2.69 32.80 22.25
C ILE A 67 3.78 32.98 23.32
N SER A 68 4.22 31.87 23.92
CA SER A 68 5.26 31.89 24.96
C SER A 68 6.00 30.56 25.03
N ALA A 69 7.22 30.60 25.54
CA ALA A 69 8.00 29.43 25.88
C ALA A 69 8.82 29.69 27.16
N SER A 70 8.96 28.67 27.99
CA SER A 70 9.79 28.72 29.20
C SER A 70 10.25 27.33 29.59
N TYR A 71 11.39 27.21 30.25
CA TYR A 71 11.82 25.94 30.81
C TYR A 71 12.02 25.98 32.33
N SER A 72 11.96 24.81 32.95
CA SER A 72 12.46 24.56 34.31
C SER A 72 13.42 23.38 34.31
N ILE A 73 14.31 23.32 35.29
CA ILE A 73 15.33 22.27 35.42
C ILE A 73 14.95 21.34 36.57
N ASP A 74 15.00 20.03 36.34
CA ASP A 74 14.74 18.98 37.33
C ASP A 74 13.40 19.18 38.08
N ASP A 75 13.48 19.36 39.41
CA ASP A 75 12.38 19.71 40.30
C ASP A 75 12.50 21.14 40.86
N ASP A 76 13.40 21.96 40.29
CA ASP A 76 13.49 23.38 40.63
C ASP A 76 12.22 24.11 40.13
N PRO A 77 11.49 24.79 41.02
CA PRO A 77 10.29 25.55 40.63
C PRO A 77 10.62 26.82 39.81
N THR A 78 11.89 27.18 39.65
CA THR A 78 12.32 28.34 38.87
C THR A 78 11.98 28.17 37.39
N VAL A 79 11.21 29.11 36.85
CA VAL A 79 10.79 29.14 35.45
C VAL A 79 11.60 30.20 34.71
N ILE A 80 12.31 29.78 33.66
CA ILE A 80 13.16 30.62 32.84
C ILE A 80 12.44 30.85 31.50
N PRO A 81 11.96 32.08 31.21
CA PRO A 81 11.29 32.37 29.95
C PRO A 81 12.28 32.44 28.79
N ALA A 82 11.82 32.09 27.59
CA ALA A 82 12.57 32.36 26.36
C ALA A 82 12.68 33.87 26.14
N GLU A 83 13.89 34.35 25.86
CA GLU A 83 14.15 35.75 25.50
C GLU A 83 13.79 36.01 24.04
N GLU A 84 13.95 35.00 23.19
CA GLU A 84 13.65 35.06 21.77
C GLU A 84 13.13 33.72 21.24
N ILE A 85 12.20 33.78 20.29
CA ILE A 85 11.67 32.62 19.56
C ILE A 85 11.88 32.87 18.08
N ARG A 86 12.71 32.05 17.41
CA ARG A 86 12.98 32.17 15.97
C ARG A 86 12.40 30.99 15.22
N VAL A 87 11.51 31.27 14.26
CA VAL A 87 10.95 30.26 13.35
C VAL A 87 11.74 30.27 12.04
N ASN A 88 12.16 29.10 11.59
CA ASN A 88 12.75 28.88 10.28
C ASN A 88 11.76 28.10 9.40
N LEU A 89 11.06 28.82 8.52
CA LEU A 89 10.04 28.24 7.65
C LEU A 89 10.62 27.25 6.64
N LYS A 90 11.86 27.43 6.19
CA LYS A 90 12.50 26.55 5.21
C LYS A 90 12.93 25.22 5.82
N ALA A 91 13.52 25.27 7.02
CA ALA A 91 13.91 24.07 7.76
C ALA A 91 12.73 23.44 8.51
N THR A 92 11.57 24.10 8.57
CA THR A 92 10.41 23.71 9.39
C THR A 92 10.78 23.51 10.86
N THR A 93 11.55 24.44 11.41
CA THR A 93 12.00 24.42 12.81
C THR A 93 11.67 25.70 13.57
N VAL A 94 11.64 25.59 14.89
CA VAL A 94 11.59 26.71 15.83
C VAL A 94 12.75 26.57 16.82
N THR A 95 13.44 27.66 17.13
CA THR A 95 14.49 27.71 18.15
C THR A 95 14.09 28.69 19.25
N PHE A 96 14.12 28.21 20.49
CA PHE A 96 13.89 29.00 21.69
C PHE A 96 15.25 29.36 22.31
N TYR A 97 15.49 30.66 22.51
CA TYR A 97 16.74 31.19 23.08
C TYR A 97 16.51 31.62 24.52
N PHE A 98 17.41 31.22 25.41
CA PHE A 98 17.33 31.51 26.83
C PHE A 98 18.59 32.21 27.33
N GLY A 99 18.43 33.21 28.22
CA GLY A 99 19.57 33.92 28.80
C GLY A 99 20.39 33.08 29.78
N THR A 100 19.76 32.06 30.40
CA THR A 100 20.43 31.10 31.28
C THR A 100 20.72 29.80 30.52
N PRO A 101 21.98 29.33 30.47
CA PRO A 101 22.33 28.09 29.78
C PRO A 101 21.81 26.87 30.54
N LEU A 102 21.46 25.82 29.79
CA LEU A 102 21.30 24.47 30.28
C LEU A 102 22.62 24.00 30.88
N THR A 103 22.55 23.39 32.06
CA THR A 103 23.76 22.98 32.81
C THR A 103 24.02 21.49 32.65
N THR A 104 25.29 21.09 32.57
CA THR A 104 25.71 19.68 32.50
C THR A 104 25.35 18.85 33.75
N ASN A 105 25.03 19.50 34.87
CA ASN A 105 24.59 18.83 36.10
C ASN A 105 23.08 18.55 36.14
N ALA A 106 22.31 19.09 35.19
CA ALA A 106 20.87 18.89 35.15
C ALA A 106 20.53 17.52 34.56
N SER A 107 19.65 16.79 35.21
CA SER A 107 19.21 15.46 34.74
C SER A 107 18.07 15.57 33.73
N ARG A 108 17.20 16.57 33.90
CA ARG A 108 16.00 16.76 33.08
C ARG A 108 15.65 18.23 32.90
N VAL A 109 15.12 18.58 31.74
CA VAL A 109 14.57 19.91 31.43
C VAL A 109 13.10 19.76 31.06
N ARG A 110 12.23 20.62 31.59
CA ARG A 110 10.82 20.69 31.18
C ARG A 110 10.58 21.98 30.42
N LEU A 111 10.37 21.88 29.12
CA LEU A 111 10.04 23.00 28.24
C LEU A 111 8.52 23.12 28.10
N THR A 112 7.94 24.24 28.53
CA THR A 112 6.52 24.58 28.35
C THR A 112 6.36 25.58 27.22
N ILE A 113 5.49 25.27 26.25
CA ILE A 113 5.23 26.12 25.08
C ILE A 113 3.73 26.33 24.93
N GLU A 114 3.31 27.57 24.72
CA GLU A 114 1.93 27.94 24.35
C GLU A 114 1.91 28.50 22.94
N TYR A 115 0.96 28.05 22.12
CA TYR A 115 0.93 28.32 20.70
C TYR A 115 -0.49 28.19 20.11
N THR A 116 -0.65 28.61 18.86
CA THR A 116 -1.86 28.38 18.06
C THR A 116 -1.50 27.75 16.71
N GLY A 117 -2.46 27.06 16.12
CA GLY A 117 -2.38 26.51 14.77
C GLY A 117 -3.74 26.53 14.09
N PHE A 118 -3.82 25.95 12.89
CA PHE A 118 -5.05 25.88 12.11
C PHE A 118 -5.38 24.48 11.60
N LEU A 119 -6.68 24.21 11.50
CA LEU A 119 -7.25 23.00 10.94
C LEU A 119 -7.30 23.15 9.42
N ASN A 120 -6.20 22.79 8.74
CA ASN A 120 -6.09 22.85 7.28
C ASN A 120 -7.02 21.83 6.59
N ASP A 121 -7.12 21.90 5.26
CA ASP A 121 -7.85 20.97 4.39
C ASP A 121 -6.93 20.14 3.47
N GLN A 122 -5.65 20.00 3.85
CA GLN A 122 -4.61 19.29 3.09
C GLN A 122 -4.53 17.79 3.44
N MET A 123 -5.35 17.31 4.39
CA MET A 123 -5.31 15.94 4.90
C MET A 123 -3.95 15.58 5.57
N ALA A 124 -3.29 16.56 6.17
CA ALA A 124 -1.98 16.43 6.82
C ALA A 124 -1.92 17.28 8.10
N GLY A 125 -1.19 16.81 9.11
CA GLY A 125 -1.13 17.45 10.42
C GLY A 125 -2.45 17.30 11.18
N PHE A 126 -2.85 18.32 11.95
CA PHE A 126 -4.19 18.38 12.54
C PHE A 126 -5.12 19.15 11.61
N TYR A 127 -6.03 18.45 10.94
CA TYR A 127 -6.78 18.95 9.79
C TYR A 127 -8.29 18.74 9.92
N ARG A 128 -9.09 19.42 9.10
CA ARG A 128 -10.55 19.25 9.02
C ARG A 128 -10.95 18.30 7.89
N SER A 129 -11.89 17.41 8.17
CA SER A 129 -12.54 16.54 7.18
C SER A 129 -14.03 16.87 7.12
N THR A 130 -14.54 17.14 5.93
CA THR A 130 -15.95 17.45 5.68
C THR A 130 -16.68 16.23 5.09
N TYR A 131 -17.93 16.02 5.49
CA TYR A 131 -18.76 14.93 5.00
C TYR A 131 -20.25 15.28 5.05
N GLN A 132 -21.07 14.52 4.31
CA GLN A 132 -22.53 14.62 4.42
C GLN A 132 -23.04 13.51 5.35
N ASP A 133 -23.89 13.88 6.30
CA ASP A 133 -24.58 12.91 7.13
C ASP A 133 -25.68 12.16 6.36
N ILE A 134 -26.35 11.21 7.02
CA ILE A 134 -27.44 10.40 6.42
C ILE A 134 -28.66 11.25 6.02
N GLU A 135 -28.78 12.49 6.50
CA GLU A 135 -29.82 13.44 6.11
C GLU A 135 -29.36 14.38 4.98
N GLY A 136 -28.13 14.20 4.48
CA GLY A 136 -27.52 15.02 3.43
C GLY A 136 -26.99 16.38 3.91
N LYS A 137 -26.84 16.59 5.23
CA LYS A 137 -26.31 17.85 5.78
C LYS A 137 -24.80 17.80 5.90
N ASP A 138 -24.14 18.91 5.60
CA ASP A 138 -22.69 19.04 5.74
C ASP A 138 -22.28 19.03 7.22
N ARG A 139 -21.26 18.22 7.52
CA ARG A 139 -20.68 18.01 8.83
C ARG A 139 -19.17 18.13 8.76
N ILE A 140 -18.58 18.43 9.91
CA ILE A 140 -17.15 18.65 10.07
C ILE A 140 -16.65 17.79 11.22
N MET A 141 -15.53 17.12 10.99
CA MET A 141 -14.70 16.52 12.03
C MET A 141 -13.26 17.04 11.89
N ALA A 142 -12.49 16.95 12.96
CA ALA A 142 -11.05 17.15 12.92
C ALA A 142 -10.33 15.82 13.12
N SER A 143 -9.23 15.61 12.40
CA SER A 143 -8.43 14.39 12.42
C SER A 143 -6.94 14.69 12.28
N THR A 144 -6.11 13.71 12.57
CA THR A 144 -4.66 13.77 12.43
C THR A 144 -4.15 12.83 11.33
N GLN A 145 -3.13 13.26 10.60
CA GLN A 145 -2.24 12.43 9.78
C GLN A 145 -0.83 12.98 9.94
N PHE A 146 0.05 12.24 10.61
CA PHE A 146 1.39 12.75 10.96
C PHE A 146 2.53 12.08 10.21
N GLU A 147 2.35 10.86 9.71
CA GLU A 147 3.36 10.27 8.85
C GLU A 147 3.39 11.00 7.50
N SER A 148 4.55 11.41 6.99
CA SER A 148 5.89 11.17 7.56
C SER A 148 6.39 12.22 8.56
N LEU A 149 6.01 13.50 8.39
CA LEU A 149 6.63 14.65 9.06
C LEU A 149 5.65 15.74 9.47
N ASP A 150 4.40 15.39 9.74
CA ASP A 150 3.33 16.35 9.93
C ASP A 150 2.85 16.45 11.40
N ALA A 151 3.45 15.71 12.33
CA ALA A 151 3.24 15.95 13.77
C ALA A 151 3.63 17.39 14.14
N ARG A 152 4.69 17.91 13.50
CA ARG A 152 5.16 19.30 13.63
C ARG A 152 4.14 20.38 13.21
N ARG A 153 3.04 20.01 12.55
CA ARG A 153 1.91 20.91 12.24
C ARG A 153 0.85 20.97 13.34
N ALA A 154 0.86 20.01 14.26
CA ALA A 154 -0.07 19.96 15.38
C ALA A 154 0.58 20.46 16.68
N PHE A 155 1.87 20.19 16.88
CA PHE A 155 2.61 20.62 18.06
C PHE A 155 4.12 20.70 17.77
N PRO A 156 4.87 21.62 18.41
CA PRO A 156 6.32 21.65 18.28
C PRO A 156 6.94 20.41 18.96
N CYS A 157 7.80 19.67 18.26
CA CYS A 157 8.36 18.41 18.75
C CYS A 157 9.68 18.02 18.07
N VAL A 158 10.37 17.00 18.61
CA VAL A 158 11.45 16.32 17.90
C VAL A 158 10.82 15.30 16.95
N ASP A 159 10.41 15.78 15.79
CA ASP A 159 9.66 15.01 14.79
C ASP A 159 10.56 14.11 13.94
N GLU A 160 11.21 13.14 14.60
CA GLU A 160 12.13 12.15 14.02
C GLU A 160 11.79 10.76 14.58
N PRO A 161 11.76 9.68 13.76
CA PRO A 161 11.23 8.38 14.20
C PRO A 161 12.05 7.72 15.32
N ALA A 162 13.34 8.04 15.47
CA ALA A 162 14.18 7.56 16.57
C ALA A 162 13.90 8.26 17.91
N ALA A 163 13.29 9.45 17.89
CA ALA A 163 13.05 10.26 19.07
C ALA A 163 11.76 9.83 19.79
N LYS A 164 11.65 8.53 20.10
CA LYS A 164 10.46 7.99 20.77
C LYS A 164 10.31 8.56 22.17
N ALA A 165 9.07 8.86 22.55
CA ALA A 165 8.70 9.39 23.87
C ALA A 165 7.35 8.85 24.33
N VAL A 166 7.00 9.12 25.58
CA VAL A 166 5.65 8.87 26.12
C VAL A 166 4.78 10.12 25.92
N PHE A 167 3.50 9.94 25.57
CA PHE A 167 2.56 11.03 25.36
C PHE A 167 1.37 10.93 26.32
N ILE A 168 0.99 12.05 26.93
CA ILE A 168 -0.33 12.27 27.53
C ILE A 168 -1.03 13.33 26.72
N LEU A 169 -2.25 13.03 26.27
CA LEU A 169 -3.07 13.94 25.49
C LEU A 169 -4.27 14.43 26.31
N HIS A 170 -4.54 15.72 26.20
CA HIS A 170 -5.74 16.38 26.68
C HIS A 170 -6.43 17.11 25.53
N LEU A 171 -7.71 16.82 25.32
CA LEU A 171 -8.54 17.51 24.34
C LEU A 171 -9.66 18.28 25.03
N ILE A 172 -9.73 19.58 24.76
CA ILE A 172 -10.80 20.47 25.22
C ILE A 172 -11.73 20.70 24.04
N ILE A 173 -12.88 20.04 24.05
CA ILE A 173 -13.78 19.97 22.89
C ILE A 173 -15.19 20.48 23.24
N PRO A 174 -16.01 20.81 22.23
CA PRO A 174 -17.44 21.04 22.44
C PRO A 174 -18.10 19.84 23.11
N SER A 175 -18.95 20.08 24.11
CA SER A 175 -19.59 19.03 24.93
C SER A 175 -20.56 18.12 24.16
N ASN A 176 -20.92 18.47 22.92
CA ASN A 176 -21.72 17.67 22.00
C ASN A 176 -20.87 16.92 20.96
N ARG A 177 -19.57 16.78 21.20
CA ARG A 177 -18.63 16.03 20.36
C ARG A 177 -17.98 14.92 21.16
N GLN A 178 -17.44 13.95 20.44
CA GLN A 178 -16.61 12.87 20.97
C GLN A 178 -15.14 13.14 20.59
N ALA A 179 -14.22 12.61 21.38
CA ALA A 179 -12.81 12.58 21.00
C ALA A 179 -12.23 11.17 21.15
N LEU A 180 -11.39 10.80 20.19
CA LEU A 180 -10.66 9.55 20.14
C LEU A 180 -9.16 9.84 20.14
N SER A 181 -8.36 8.97 20.75
CA SER A 181 -6.88 9.04 20.73
C SER A 181 -6.28 7.64 20.85
N ASN A 182 -4.95 7.50 20.80
CA ASN A 182 -4.21 6.24 20.92
C ASN A 182 -4.62 5.40 22.14
N MET A 183 -4.81 6.04 23.29
CA MET A 183 -5.11 5.39 24.56
C MET A 183 -6.57 5.63 24.99
N PRO A 184 -7.14 4.82 25.91
CA PRO A 184 -8.43 5.10 26.51
C PRO A 184 -8.47 6.44 27.27
N ALA A 185 -9.67 7.00 27.43
CA ALA A 185 -9.86 8.16 28.29
C ALA A 185 -9.59 7.79 29.77
N ALA A 186 -8.66 8.50 30.41
CA ALA A 186 -8.40 8.41 31.83
C ALA A 186 -9.41 9.23 32.65
N SER A 187 -9.84 10.39 32.12
CA SER A 187 -10.89 11.20 32.75
C SER A 187 -11.64 12.08 31.74
N VAL A 188 -12.90 12.37 32.04
CA VAL A 188 -13.75 13.30 31.29
C VAL A 188 -14.33 14.31 32.27
N VAL A 189 -13.98 15.59 32.11
CA VAL A 189 -14.36 16.66 33.02
C VAL A 189 -15.07 17.75 32.23
N ARG A 190 -16.34 18.00 32.56
CA ARG A 190 -17.09 19.12 32.00
C ARG A 190 -16.54 20.43 32.58
N LEU A 191 -15.94 21.27 31.75
CA LEU A 191 -15.34 22.54 32.19
C LEU A 191 -16.42 23.63 32.36
N ASN A 192 -17.40 23.64 31.45
CA ASN A 192 -18.53 24.57 31.48
C ASN A 192 -19.72 23.99 30.69
N ALA A 193 -20.76 24.80 30.44
CA ALA A 193 -21.94 24.36 29.70
C ALA A 193 -21.61 23.81 28.30
N ASN A 194 -20.59 24.35 27.65
CA ASN A 194 -20.29 24.12 26.23
C ASN A 194 -19.01 23.32 25.98
N GLN A 195 -18.12 23.18 26.97
CA GLN A 195 -16.82 22.52 26.80
C GLN A 195 -16.58 21.38 27.80
N THR A 196 -15.91 20.35 27.32
CA THR A 196 -15.46 19.18 28.07
C THR A 196 -13.98 18.93 27.82
N ARG A 197 -13.21 18.68 28.88
CA ARG A 197 -11.83 18.21 28.80
C ARG A 197 -11.80 16.70 28.92
N ILE A 198 -11.28 16.03 27.91
CA ILE A 198 -10.98 14.60 27.91
C ILE A 198 -9.48 14.45 28.08
N SER A 199 -9.05 13.69 29.08
CA SER A 199 -7.64 13.36 29.31
C SER A 199 -7.44 11.88 29.06
N PHE A 200 -6.53 11.53 28.16
CA PHE A 200 -6.21 10.14 27.82
C PHE A 200 -5.11 9.58 28.72
N MET A 201 -5.03 8.26 28.83
CA MET A 201 -3.93 7.60 29.54
C MET A 201 -2.60 7.84 28.80
N ALA A 202 -1.48 7.73 29.53
CA ALA A 202 -0.15 7.80 28.93
C ALA A 202 0.07 6.66 27.93
N THR A 203 0.64 6.97 26.77
CA THR A 203 1.06 5.96 25.78
C THR A 203 2.28 5.18 26.29
N PRO A 204 2.58 4.00 25.71
CA PRO A 204 3.95 3.50 25.72
C PRO A 204 4.92 4.46 24.99
N LYS A 205 6.21 4.18 25.09
CA LYS A 205 7.24 4.90 24.32
C LYS A 205 7.04 4.63 22.82
N MET A 206 6.74 5.68 22.06
CA MET A 206 6.43 5.60 20.62
C MET A 206 6.93 6.84 19.87
N SER A 207 6.97 6.78 18.54
CA SER A 207 7.41 7.88 17.68
C SER A 207 6.32 8.94 17.52
N THR A 208 6.69 10.20 17.23
CA THR A 208 5.75 11.33 17.08
C THR A 208 4.71 11.09 15.98
N TYR A 209 5.11 10.47 14.87
CA TYR A 209 4.24 10.22 13.72
C TYR A 209 3.06 9.26 14.01
N LEU A 210 3.11 8.53 15.13
CA LEU A 210 2.06 7.59 15.55
C LEU A 210 1.04 8.19 16.51
N LEU A 211 1.29 9.41 17.02
CA LEU A 211 0.31 10.09 17.85
C LEU A 211 -0.91 10.44 16.99
N ALA A 212 -2.10 10.10 17.45
CA ALA A 212 -3.32 10.40 16.72
C ALA A 212 -4.46 10.84 17.64
N PHE A 213 -5.30 11.69 17.09
CA PHE A 213 -6.54 12.10 17.74
C PHE A 213 -7.56 12.65 16.74
N LEU A 214 -8.83 12.42 17.07
CA LEU A 214 -9.96 12.89 16.28
C LEU A 214 -11.00 13.56 17.17
N VAL A 215 -11.69 14.56 16.62
CA VAL A 215 -12.82 15.23 17.27
C VAL A 215 -13.99 15.27 16.29
N GLY A 216 -15.12 14.66 16.65
CA GLY A 216 -16.24 14.51 15.74
C GLY A 216 -17.48 13.85 16.37
N GLU A 217 -18.42 13.49 15.51
CA GLU A 217 -19.57 12.66 15.84
C GLU A 217 -19.31 11.27 15.24
N PHE A 218 -19.40 10.21 16.05
CA PHE A 218 -19.12 8.85 15.62
C PHE A 218 -20.20 7.89 16.10
N ASP A 219 -20.56 6.92 15.26
CA ASP A 219 -21.14 5.66 15.70
C ASP A 219 -20.04 4.59 15.74
N ALA A 220 -20.34 3.46 16.38
CA ALA A 220 -19.35 2.39 16.54
C ALA A 220 -19.97 1.00 16.59
N VAL A 221 -19.17 0.00 16.22
CA VAL A 221 -19.37 -1.41 16.57
C VAL A 221 -18.11 -1.92 17.26
N SER A 222 -18.26 -2.70 18.33
CA SER A 222 -17.13 -3.14 19.16
C SER A 222 -17.24 -4.63 19.49
N GLN A 223 -16.08 -5.27 19.67
CA GLN A 223 -15.96 -6.65 20.10
C GLN A 223 -14.67 -6.83 20.93
N LEU A 224 -14.72 -7.66 21.97
CA LEU A 224 -13.52 -8.10 22.68
C LEU A 224 -12.85 -9.25 21.91
N THR A 225 -11.53 -9.22 21.79
CA THR A 225 -10.79 -10.35 21.23
C THR A 225 -10.94 -11.58 22.15
N PRO A 226 -11.19 -12.79 21.63
CA PRO A 226 -11.56 -13.93 22.46
C PRO A 226 -10.49 -14.43 23.42
N HIS A 227 -9.19 -14.22 23.15
CA HIS A 227 -8.09 -14.78 23.94
C HIS A 227 -7.35 -13.70 24.70
N THR A 228 -7.08 -12.57 24.04
CA THR A 228 -6.33 -11.46 24.63
C THR A 228 -7.19 -10.43 25.35
N GLY A 229 -8.50 -10.40 25.09
CA GLY A 229 -9.43 -9.49 25.77
C GLY A 229 -9.26 -8.02 25.40
N VAL A 230 -8.60 -7.73 24.28
CA VAL A 230 -8.43 -6.37 23.75
C VAL A 230 -9.77 -5.90 23.21
N LEU A 231 -10.21 -4.69 23.58
CA LEU A 231 -11.42 -4.10 23.01
C LEU A 231 -11.10 -3.55 21.62
N VAL A 232 -11.64 -4.18 20.58
CA VAL A 232 -11.55 -3.68 19.21
C VAL A 232 -12.82 -2.92 18.87
N THR A 233 -12.70 -1.70 18.35
CA THR A 233 -13.83 -0.86 17.96
C THR A 233 -13.64 -0.31 16.55
N VAL A 234 -14.66 -0.44 15.71
CA VAL A 234 -14.73 0.25 14.42
C VAL A 234 -15.62 1.47 14.55
N TYR A 235 -15.04 2.66 14.42
CA TYR A 235 -15.75 3.94 14.43
C TYR A 235 -16.09 4.38 13.00
N THR A 236 -17.31 4.89 12.83
CA THR A 236 -17.84 5.36 11.55
C THR A 236 -18.47 6.73 11.71
N PRO A 237 -18.67 7.47 10.61
CA PRO A 237 -19.66 8.55 10.62
C PRO A 237 -21.03 8.03 11.08
N PRO A 238 -21.87 8.88 11.71
CA PRO A 238 -23.16 8.46 12.24
C PRO A 238 -24.06 7.82 11.17
N GLY A 239 -24.75 6.75 11.52
CA GLY A 239 -25.66 5.98 10.67
C GLY A 239 -25.02 4.87 9.83
N LYS A 240 -23.69 4.65 9.94
CA LYS A 240 -22.95 3.68 9.10
C LYS A 240 -22.32 2.51 9.87
N SER A 241 -22.57 2.36 11.17
CA SER A 241 -21.84 1.43 12.03
C SER A 241 -21.96 -0.05 11.61
N THR A 242 -23.10 -0.46 11.07
CA THR A 242 -23.30 -1.83 10.55
C THR A 242 -22.31 -2.19 9.44
N SER A 243 -21.90 -1.22 8.62
CA SER A 243 -20.90 -1.42 7.55
C SER A 243 -19.48 -1.66 8.07
N GLY A 244 -19.22 -1.41 9.37
CA GLY A 244 -17.94 -1.71 10.02
C GLY A 244 -17.82 -3.14 10.56
N THR A 245 -18.90 -3.92 10.54
CA THR A 245 -18.94 -5.26 11.18
C THR A 245 -17.94 -6.23 10.56
N PHE A 246 -17.78 -6.21 9.24
CA PHE A 246 -16.85 -7.11 8.55
C PHE A 246 -15.39 -6.78 8.90
N ALA A 247 -15.02 -5.50 8.90
CA ALA A 247 -13.69 -5.06 9.33
C ALA A 247 -13.42 -5.38 10.80
N LEU A 248 -14.41 -5.22 11.68
CA LEU A 248 -14.29 -5.60 13.09
C LEU A 248 -13.93 -7.09 13.25
N GLN A 249 -14.58 -7.97 12.48
CA GLN A 249 -14.29 -9.40 12.50
C GLN A 249 -12.89 -9.72 11.97
N ALA A 250 -12.50 -9.10 10.85
CA ALA A 250 -11.16 -9.26 10.29
C ALA A 250 -10.09 -8.79 11.30
N ALA A 251 -10.29 -7.62 11.92
CA ALA A 251 -9.37 -7.04 12.89
C ALA A 251 -9.21 -7.90 14.15
N CYS A 252 -10.31 -8.41 14.71
CA CYS A 252 -10.24 -9.30 15.87
C CYS A 252 -9.44 -10.57 15.56
N LYS A 253 -9.67 -11.18 14.39
CA LYS A 253 -8.98 -12.41 13.98
C LYS A 253 -7.51 -12.18 13.68
N SER A 254 -7.16 -11.10 12.97
CA SER A 254 -5.78 -10.80 12.61
C SER A 254 -4.95 -10.39 13.81
N LEU A 255 -5.52 -9.64 14.76
CA LEU A 255 -4.82 -9.29 16.00
C LEU A 255 -4.40 -10.53 16.79
N GLU A 256 -5.28 -11.53 16.91
CA GLU A 256 -4.94 -12.80 17.57
C GLU A 256 -3.90 -13.60 16.77
N ALA A 257 -4.02 -13.65 15.44
CA ALA A 257 -3.02 -14.31 14.59
C ALA A 257 -1.63 -13.68 14.74
N TYR A 258 -1.53 -12.36 14.84
CA TYR A 258 -0.27 -11.65 15.04
C TYR A 258 0.29 -11.80 16.46
N ASN A 259 -0.56 -11.77 17.49
CA ASN A 259 -0.15 -12.08 18.87
C ASN A 259 0.57 -13.43 18.93
N ASP A 260 -0.03 -14.44 18.32
CA ASP A 260 0.53 -15.79 18.24
C ASP A 260 1.81 -15.79 17.39
N PHE A 261 1.76 -15.22 16.18
CA PHE A 261 2.87 -15.26 15.23
C PHE A 261 4.14 -14.64 15.81
N PHE A 262 4.05 -13.43 16.35
CA PHE A 262 5.18 -12.69 16.93
C PHE A 262 5.52 -13.07 18.37
N ALA A 263 4.72 -13.92 19.01
CA ALA A 263 4.87 -14.32 20.41
C ALA A 263 5.08 -13.12 21.36
N THR A 264 4.51 -11.97 20.99
CA THR A 264 4.60 -10.70 21.68
C THR A 264 3.21 -10.09 21.65
N PRO A 265 2.46 -10.10 22.77
CA PRO A 265 1.08 -9.62 22.77
C PRO A 265 0.99 -8.14 22.42
N TYR A 266 -0.11 -7.76 21.76
CA TYR A 266 -0.48 -6.37 21.57
C TYR A 266 -0.56 -5.64 22.93
N PRO A 267 0.17 -4.53 23.12
CA PRO A 267 0.39 -3.99 24.47
C PRO A 267 -0.68 -3.01 24.96
N LEU A 268 -1.59 -2.54 24.10
CA LEU A 268 -2.59 -1.53 24.48
C LEU A 268 -3.92 -2.19 24.90
N PRO A 269 -4.69 -1.56 25.81
CA PRO A 269 -5.95 -2.12 26.29
C PRO A 269 -7.09 -2.13 25.26
N LYS A 270 -6.93 -1.38 24.16
CA LYS A 270 -7.91 -1.26 23.07
C LYS A 270 -7.22 -1.02 21.74
N LEU A 271 -7.93 -1.31 20.66
CA LEU A 271 -7.53 -0.99 19.29
C LEU A 271 -8.74 -0.44 18.53
N ASP A 272 -8.66 0.82 18.14
CA ASP A 272 -9.72 1.48 17.39
C ASP A 272 -9.35 1.59 15.91
N LEU A 273 -10.31 1.34 15.02
CA LEU A 273 -10.21 1.52 13.57
C LEU A 273 -11.24 2.57 13.17
N VAL A 274 -10.83 3.67 12.53
CA VAL A 274 -11.72 4.82 12.28
C VAL A 274 -11.82 5.12 10.80
N ALA A 275 -13.04 5.11 10.27
CA ALA A 275 -13.30 5.54 8.89
C ALA A 275 -13.36 7.07 8.79
N ILE A 276 -12.43 7.66 8.04
CA ILE A 276 -12.36 9.10 7.78
C ILE A 276 -12.84 9.41 6.35
N PRO A 277 -13.80 10.33 6.17
CA PRO A 277 -14.31 10.70 4.85
C PRO A 277 -13.28 11.35 3.91
N ALA A 278 -12.41 12.22 4.41
CA ALA A 278 -11.31 12.83 3.67
C ALA A 278 -9.96 12.38 4.25
N PHE A 279 -9.28 11.50 3.53
CA PHE A 279 -8.02 10.89 3.96
C PHE A 279 -7.08 10.70 2.75
N ALA A 280 -5.82 11.12 2.89
CA ALA A 280 -4.86 11.16 1.77
C ALA A 280 -4.35 9.76 1.40
N ALA A 281 -3.95 8.96 2.39
CA ALA A 281 -3.48 7.60 2.21
C ALA A 281 -4.63 6.58 2.12
N GLY A 282 -4.34 5.29 2.03
CA GLY A 282 -5.36 4.23 2.18
C GLY A 282 -5.80 4.08 3.63
N ALA A 283 -4.81 3.91 4.51
CA ALA A 283 -4.94 3.89 5.95
C ALA A 283 -3.63 4.40 6.60
N MET A 284 -3.58 4.42 7.94
CA MET A 284 -2.42 4.82 8.75
C MET A 284 -2.50 4.13 10.11
N GLU A 285 -1.38 3.56 10.55
CA GLU A 285 -1.29 2.56 11.62
C GLU A 285 -1.27 3.11 13.05
N ASN A 286 -1.68 4.38 13.25
CA ASN A 286 -1.46 5.11 14.50
C ASN A 286 -1.78 4.23 15.72
N TRP A 287 -0.85 4.12 16.67
CA TRP A 287 -0.86 3.02 17.63
C TRP A 287 -2.11 3.03 18.51
N GLY A 288 -3.01 2.08 18.31
CA GLY A 288 -4.30 1.99 19.00
C GLY A 288 -5.44 2.83 18.41
N LEU A 289 -5.21 3.65 17.40
CA LEU A 289 -6.23 4.44 16.70
C LEU A 289 -5.93 4.50 15.19
N VAL A 290 -6.07 3.35 14.53
CA VAL A 290 -5.79 3.20 13.11
C VAL A 290 -6.85 3.95 12.29
N THR A 291 -6.44 4.72 11.29
CA THR A 291 -7.35 5.54 10.48
C THR A 291 -7.40 5.05 9.04
N PHE A 292 -8.58 5.05 8.42
CA PHE A 292 -8.81 4.48 7.09
C PHE A 292 -9.63 5.43 6.21
N ARG A 293 -9.46 5.35 4.89
CA ARG A 293 -10.53 5.75 3.96
C ARG A 293 -11.77 4.91 4.19
N GLU A 294 -12.97 5.48 4.02
CA GLU A 294 -14.23 4.72 4.16
C GLU A 294 -14.25 3.44 3.29
N VAL A 295 -13.72 3.50 2.06
CA VAL A 295 -13.74 2.38 1.12
C VAL A 295 -12.80 1.22 1.50
N ASP A 296 -11.86 1.46 2.39
CA ASP A 296 -10.87 0.48 2.86
C ASP A 296 -11.26 -0.14 4.21
N LEU A 297 -12.36 0.32 4.82
CA LEU A 297 -12.86 -0.17 6.12
C LEU A 297 -14.35 -0.55 6.12
N LEU A 298 -15.19 0.17 5.39
CA LEU A 298 -16.65 0.06 5.47
C LEU A 298 -17.23 -0.61 4.23
N ILE A 299 -17.93 -1.72 4.44
CA ILE A 299 -18.68 -2.42 3.40
C ILE A 299 -20.02 -2.94 3.92
N ASP A 300 -21.04 -3.00 3.07
CA ASP A 300 -22.23 -3.80 3.37
C ASP A 300 -21.96 -5.26 2.98
N PRO A 301 -21.89 -6.20 3.94
CA PRO A 301 -21.51 -7.59 3.66
C PRO A 301 -22.46 -8.31 2.69
N ASN A 302 -23.71 -7.82 2.54
CA ASN A 302 -24.72 -8.44 1.68
C ASN A 302 -24.62 -7.99 0.21
N THR A 303 -24.02 -6.82 -0.04
CA THR A 303 -24.00 -6.21 -1.38
C THR A 303 -22.58 -5.95 -1.89
N ALA A 304 -21.57 -5.97 -1.02
CA ALA A 304 -20.18 -5.77 -1.40
C ALA A 304 -19.64 -6.92 -2.27
N SER A 305 -18.85 -6.54 -3.28
CA SER A 305 -18.16 -7.49 -4.15
C SER A 305 -17.05 -8.23 -3.41
N ASN A 306 -16.64 -9.37 -3.96
CA ASN A 306 -15.52 -10.15 -3.43
C ASN A 306 -14.20 -9.38 -3.44
N GLN A 307 -14.00 -8.48 -4.42
CA GLN A 307 -12.83 -7.61 -4.49
C GLN A 307 -12.83 -6.57 -3.36
N GLN A 308 -14.00 -6.00 -3.02
CA GLN A 308 -14.12 -5.08 -1.90
C GLN A 308 -13.84 -5.79 -0.57
N LYS A 309 -14.33 -7.03 -0.40
CA LYS A 309 -14.05 -7.86 0.78
C LYS A 309 -12.55 -8.13 0.93
N GLN A 310 -11.88 -8.55 -0.14
CA GLN A 310 -10.42 -8.73 -0.14
C GLN A 310 -9.71 -7.45 0.24
N ARG A 311 -10.06 -6.31 -0.38
CA ARG A 311 -9.45 -5.01 -0.09
C ARG A 311 -9.54 -4.65 1.39
N VAL A 312 -10.73 -4.72 1.99
CA VAL A 312 -10.92 -4.45 3.42
C VAL A 312 -10.08 -5.40 4.28
N VAL A 313 -10.08 -6.71 3.98
CA VAL A 313 -9.26 -7.66 4.73
C VAL A 313 -7.78 -7.30 4.64
N THR A 314 -7.24 -7.08 3.44
CA THR A 314 -5.81 -6.78 3.23
C THR A 314 -5.39 -5.50 3.92
N VAL A 315 -6.14 -4.39 3.78
CA VAL A 315 -5.75 -3.14 4.44
C VAL A 315 -5.84 -3.28 5.95
N VAL A 316 -6.91 -3.91 6.48
CA VAL A 316 -6.99 -4.16 7.93
C VAL A 316 -5.85 -5.05 8.43
N THR A 317 -5.45 -6.10 7.69
CA THR A 317 -4.33 -6.95 8.10
C THR A 317 -2.98 -6.24 7.98
N HIS A 318 -2.79 -5.35 7.01
CA HIS A 318 -1.61 -4.48 6.86
C HIS A 318 -1.43 -3.56 8.07
N GLU A 319 -2.46 -2.76 8.38
CA GLU A 319 -2.41 -1.82 9.50
C GLU A 319 -2.24 -2.50 10.86
N LEU A 320 -2.78 -3.71 11.02
CA LEU A 320 -2.61 -4.48 12.25
C LEU A 320 -1.22 -5.13 12.35
N ALA A 321 -0.55 -5.41 11.22
CA ALA A 321 0.85 -5.85 11.24
C ALA A 321 1.77 -4.73 11.75
N HIS A 322 1.47 -3.48 11.39
CA HIS A 322 2.24 -2.32 11.82
C HIS A 322 2.24 -2.08 13.34
N GLN A 323 1.28 -2.66 14.07
CA GLN A 323 1.30 -2.62 15.54
C GLN A 323 2.57 -3.28 16.12
N TRP A 324 3.23 -4.15 15.35
CA TRP A 324 4.56 -4.70 15.61
C TRP A 324 5.64 -4.03 14.75
N PHE A 325 5.48 -4.05 13.42
CA PHE A 325 6.42 -3.47 12.45
C PHE A 325 6.12 -2.01 12.15
N GLY A 326 6.67 -1.10 12.93
CA GLY A 326 6.48 0.35 12.81
C GLY A 326 6.14 0.96 14.15
N ASN A 327 5.26 0.34 14.93
CA ASN A 327 4.85 0.87 16.23
C ASN A 327 5.75 0.37 17.36
N LEU A 328 5.68 -0.93 17.64
CA LEU A 328 6.47 -1.56 18.69
C LEU A 328 7.96 -1.47 18.38
N VAL A 329 8.37 -1.88 17.18
CA VAL A 329 9.73 -1.77 16.67
C VAL A 329 9.69 -0.88 15.44
N THR A 330 10.42 0.25 15.47
CA THR A 330 10.38 1.27 14.41
C THR A 330 11.75 1.37 13.76
N MET A 331 11.84 1.60 12.46
CA MET A 331 13.12 1.98 11.87
C MET A 331 13.75 3.19 12.57
N LYS A 332 15.08 3.20 12.68
CA LYS A 332 15.83 4.31 13.29
C LYS A 332 15.80 5.58 12.43
N TRP A 333 15.71 5.42 11.12
CA TRP A 333 15.55 6.51 10.18
C TRP A 333 14.86 6.03 8.90
N TRP A 334 14.36 6.96 8.11
CA TRP A 334 13.54 6.70 6.92
C TRP A 334 14.22 5.87 5.83
N ASN A 335 15.54 5.76 5.81
CA ASN A 335 16.23 4.81 4.91
C ASN A 335 15.88 3.34 5.20
N GLY A 336 15.37 3.04 6.39
CA GLY A 336 14.87 1.73 6.81
C GLY A 336 13.35 1.60 6.73
N LEU A 337 12.63 2.49 6.04
CA LEU A 337 11.15 2.49 5.94
C LEU A 337 10.59 1.11 5.55
N TRP A 338 11.29 0.37 4.69
CA TRP A 338 10.91 -0.97 4.26
C TRP A 338 10.77 -1.99 5.41
N LEU A 339 11.45 -1.78 6.56
CA LEU A 339 11.29 -2.60 7.77
C LEU A 339 9.87 -2.53 8.32
N ASN A 340 9.18 -1.41 8.10
CA ASN A 340 7.77 -1.26 8.39
C ASN A 340 6.96 -1.80 7.20
N GLU A 341 7.09 -1.14 6.05
CA GLU A 341 6.14 -1.29 4.93
C GLU A 341 6.28 -2.60 4.16
N GLY A 342 7.52 -3.04 3.93
CA GLY A 342 7.76 -4.32 3.26
C GLY A 342 7.26 -5.50 4.10
N PHE A 343 7.43 -5.43 5.42
CA PHE A 343 6.95 -6.48 6.32
C PHE A 343 5.44 -6.45 6.53
N ALA A 344 4.83 -5.26 6.58
CA ALA A 344 3.39 -5.14 6.60
C ALA A 344 2.76 -5.69 5.30
N SER A 345 3.34 -5.39 4.12
CA SER A 345 2.88 -5.96 2.83
C SER A 345 3.08 -7.48 2.73
N TRP A 346 4.10 -8.04 3.39
CA TRP A 346 4.22 -9.51 3.50
C TRP A 346 3.16 -10.09 4.45
N ALA A 347 3.01 -9.47 5.63
CA ALA A 347 2.15 -9.94 6.70
C ALA A 347 0.66 -9.84 6.34
N GLU A 348 0.25 -8.80 5.60
CA GLU A 348 -1.14 -8.61 5.19
C GLU A 348 -1.63 -9.80 4.37
N ASN A 349 -0.78 -10.32 3.46
CA ASN A 349 -1.13 -11.40 2.53
C ASN A 349 -1.08 -12.73 3.26
N TRP A 350 -0.09 -12.95 4.11
CA TRP A 350 -0.02 -14.13 4.99
C TRP A 350 -1.24 -14.23 5.92
N ALA A 351 -1.59 -13.14 6.60
CA ALA A 351 -2.71 -13.12 7.52
C ALA A 351 -4.06 -13.22 6.78
N ALA A 352 -4.23 -12.51 5.66
CA ALA A 352 -5.46 -12.61 4.88
C ALA A 352 -5.69 -14.04 4.36
N ASP A 353 -4.63 -14.71 3.90
CA ASP A 353 -4.69 -16.11 3.44
C ASP A 353 -4.99 -17.09 4.58
N LEU A 354 -4.38 -16.88 5.75
CA LEU A 354 -4.65 -17.68 6.95
C LEU A 354 -6.11 -17.56 7.41
N LEU A 355 -6.67 -16.34 7.36
CA LEU A 355 -7.99 -16.04 7.90
C LEU A 355 -9.14 -16.33 6.92
N PHE A 356 -8.85 -16.24 5.61
CA PHE A 356 -9.78 -16.44 4.50
C PHE A 356 -9.07 -17.26 3.41
N PRO A 357 -8.77 -18.55 3.66
CA PRO A 357 -8.02 -19.40 2.72
C PRO A 357 -8.72 -19.58 1.37
N GLU A 358 -10.05 -19.42 1.33
CA GLU A 358 -10.82 -19.40 0.08
C GLU A 358 -10.49 -18.20 -0.81
N TYR A 359 -9.83 -17.17 -0.28
CA TYR A 359 -9.39 -16.00 -1.05
C TYR A 359 -8.09 -16.28 -1.79
N LYS A 360 -7.24 -17.21 -1.36
CA LYS A 360 -5.92 -17.47 -1.99
C LYS A 360 -5.10 -16.19 -2.18
N MET A 361 -4.96 -15.42 -1.11
CA MET A 361 -4.25 -14.13 -1.16
C MET A 361 -2.75 -14.34 -1.35
N TRP A 362 -2.22 -15.45 -0.86
CA TRP A 362 -0.81 -15.78 -1.03
C TRP A 362 -0.44 -16.00 -2.50
N GLU A 363 -1.29 -16.67 -3.27
CA GLU A 363 -1.09 -16.88 -4.70
C GLU A 363 -1.22 -15.58 -5.50
N GLN A 364 -2.17 -14.71 -5.13
CA GLN A 364 -2.36 -13.38 -5.74
C GLN A 364 -1.19 -12.43 -5.51
N PHE A 365 -0.32 -12.71 -4.53
CA PHE A 365 0.90 -11.92 -4.30
C PHE A 365 1.75 -11.79 -5.57
N THR A 366 1.78 -12.83 -6.41
CA THR A 366 2.60 -12.91 -7.63
C THR A 366 2.12 -11.92 -8.71
N THR A 367 0.82 -11.81 -8.91
CA THR A 367 0.18 -10.96 -9.92
C THR A 367 -0.12 -9.54 -9.41
N GLY A 368 -0.21 -9.37 -8.09
CA GLY A 368 -0.33 -8.08 -7.42
C GLY A 368 1.03 -7.46 -7.06
N HIS A 369 1.56 -7.81 -5.89
CA HIS A 369 2.77 -7.22 -5.30
C HIS A 369 4.02 -7.45 -6.16
N LEU A 370 4.36 -8.69 -6.47
CA LEU A 370 5.57 -8.99 -7.22
C LEU A 370 5.56 -8.34 -8.61
N ALA A 371 4.43 -8.40 -9.32
CA ALA A 371 4.31 -7.75 -10.63
C ALA A 371 4.47 -6.22 -10.55
N ALA A 372 3.95 -5.58 -9.50
CA ALA A 372 4.12 -4.14 -9.28
C ALA A 372 5.58 -3.78 -8.99
N ALA A 373 6.25 -4.54 -8.12
CA ALA A 373 7.66 -4.38 -7.79
C ALA A 373 8.54 -4.48 -9.05
N LEU A 374 8.45 -5.58 -9.79
CA LEU A 374 9.26 -5.83 -10.98
C LEU A 374 8.99 -4.82 -12.11
N ARG A 375 7.80 -4.20 -12.16
CA ARG A 375 7.49 -3.18 -13.17
C ARG A 375 8.24 -1.87 -12.91
N LEU A 376 8.27 -1.41 -11.65
CA LEU A 376 8.94 -0.17 -11.27
C LEU A 376 10.46 -0.35 -11.24
N ASP A 377 10.93 -1.47 -10.69
CA ASP A 377 12.35 -1.76 -10.46
C ASP A 377 13.12 -2.14 -11.74
N ALA A 378 12.40 -2.36 -12.85
CA ALA A 378 12.97 -2.57 -14.18
C ALA A 378 13.31 -1.26 -14.91
N LEU A 379 13.15 -0.09 -14.26
CA LEU A 379 13.48 1.22 -14.81
C LEU A 379 14.85 1.69 -14.30
N LYS A 380 15.62 2.37 -15.16
CA LYS A 380 16.90 3.01 -14.76
C LYS A 380 16.73 4.08 -13.67
N SER A 381 15.51 4.61 -13.52
CA SER A 381 15.14 5.64 -12.53
C SER A 381 14.62 5.06 -11.22
N SER A 382 14.75 3.75 -10.98
CA SER A 382 14.37 3.14 -9.71
C SER A 382 15.36 3.51 -8.59
N HIS A 383 15.31 2.81 -7.46
CA HIS A 383 16.21 2.98 -6.32
C HIS A 383 16.38 1.65 -5.56
N PRO A 384 17.46 1.48 -4.76
CA PRO A 384 17.56 0.35 -3.82
C PRO A 384 16.43 0.39 -2.77
N ILE A 385 16.11 -0.73 -2.15
CA ILE A 385 15.14 -0.76 -1.03
C ILE A 385 15.65 0.13 0.11
N GLU A 386 16.92 0.00 0.46
CA GLU A 386 17.61 0.91 1.37
C GLU A 386 18.23 2.08 0.59
N VAL A 387 17.50 3.18 0.56
CA VAL A 387 17.93 4.43 -0.06
C VAL A 387 18.42 5.41 1.00
N PRO A 388 19.60 6.05 0.82
CA PRO A 388 20.04 7.11 1.71
C PRO A 388 19.04 8.28 1.71
N ILE A 389 18.54 8.63 2.90
CA ILE A 389 17.64 9.77 3.12
C ILE A 389 18.40 10.81 3.95
N HIS A 390 18.71 11.95 3.35
CA HIS A 390 19.47 13.03 4.00
C HIS A 390 18.53 14.04 4.66
N HIS A 391 17.51 14.47 3.93
CA HIS A 391 16.43 15.30 4.45
C HIS A 391 15.19 14.45 4.62
N ALA A 392 14.51 14.58 5.75
CA ALA A 392 13.37 13.74 6.03
C ALA A 392 12.29 13.88 4.94
N GLU A 393 12.13 15.06 4.34
CA GLU A 393 11.17 15.35 3.28
C GLU A 393 11.36 14.50 2.01
N GLU A 394 12.54 13.90 1.82
CA GLU A 394 12.82 12.98 0.72
C GLU A 394 12.06 11.66 0.86
N VAL A 395 11.58 11.33 2.08
CA VAL A 395 10.92 10.04 2.33
C VAL A 395 9.64 9.85 1.51
N GLU A 396 8.89 10.92 1.23
CA GLU A 396 7.68 10.87 0.39
C GLU A 396 7.96 10.33 -1.01
N GLN A 397 9.22 10.38 -1.48
CA GLN A 397 9.63 9.85 -2.78
C GLN A 397 9.80 8.32 -2.78
N VAL A 398 9.87 7.70 -1.60
CA VAL A 398 10.19 6.28 -1.42
C VAL A 398 9.05 5.50 -0.77
N PHE A 399 7.91 6.16 -0.48
CA PHE A 399 6.61 5.52 -0.26
C PHE A 399 6.03 5.01 -1.58
N ASP A 400 6.69 4.01 -2.17
CA ASP A 400 6.36 3.50 -3.50
C ASP A 400 6.39 1.96 -3.58
N ALA A 401 6.20 1.41 -4.77
CA ALA A 401 6.17 -0.04 -4.95
C ALA A 401 7.51 -0.74 -4.61
N ILE A 402 8.63 -0.02 -4.45
CA ILE A 402 9.89 -0.60 -4.01
C ILE A 402 9.81 -0.89 -2.50
N SER A 403 9.49 0.10 -1.67
CA SER A 403 9.44 -0.09 -0.20
C SER A 403 8.38 -1.11 0.21
N TYR A 404 7.19 -1.06 -0.40
CA TYR A 404 6.08 -1.96 -0.11
C TYR A 404 6.25 -3.31 -0.84
N CYS A 405 6.15 -3.29 -2.17
CA CYS A 405 6.00 -4.52 -2.94
C CYS A 405 7.32 -5.28 -3.13
N LYS A 406 8.43 -4.59 -3.41
CA LYS A 406 9.76 -5.24 -3.50
C LYS A 406 10.21 -5.69 -2.11
N GLY A 407 10.04 -4.84 -1.09
CA GLY A 407 10.28 -5.19 0.32
C GLY A 407 9.55 -6.46 0.74
N GLY A 408 8.23 -6.53 0.50
CA GLY A 408 7.44 -7.74 0.78
C GLY A 408 7.82 -8.95 -0.07
N SER A 409 8.24 -8.76 -1.33
CA SER A 409 8.71 -9.85 -2.19
C SER A 409 10.03 -10.43 -1.71
N VAL A 410 10.96 -9.58 -1.24
CA VAL A 410 12.22 -10.00 -0.64
C VAL A 410 12.00 -10.68 0.72
N ALA A 411 11.02 -10.21 1.52
CA ALA A 411 10.58 -10.89 2.73
C ALA A 411 10.00 -12.30 2.43
N ARG A 412 9.17 -12.42 1.39
CA ARG A 412 8.66 -13.72 0.90
C ARG A 412 9.79 -14.63 0.42
N MET A 413 10.78 -14.09 -0.29
CA MET A 413 11.95 -14.84 -0.75
C MET A 413 12.74 -15.41 0.43
N ILE A 414 13.13 -14.56 1.40
CA ILE A 414 13.91 -15.03 2.54
C ILE A 414 13.11 -15.99 3.42
N GLN A 415 11.80 -15.80 3.58
CA GLN A 415 10.94 -16.77 4.27
C GLN A 415 11.00 -18.17 3.63
N ASN A 416 11.07 -18.27 2.30
CA ASN A 416 11.20 -19.56 1.61
C ASN A 416 12.60 -20.15 1.78
N VAL A 417 13.65 -19.32 1.74
CA VAL A 417 15.04 -19.75 1.97
C VAL A 417 15.24 -20.28 3.40
N LEU A 418 14.67 -19.61 4.40
CA LEU A 418 14.81 -20.00 5.80
C LEU A 418 13.83 -21.12 6.22
N GLY A 419 12.72 -21.23 5.53
CA GLY A 419 11.53 -21.94 5.98
C GLY A 419 10.78 -21.19 7.09
N MET A 420 9.45 -21.37 7.13
CA MET A 420 8.54 -20.63 8.02
C MET A 420 8.93 -20.73 9.51
N LYS A 421 9.45 -21.88 9.95
CA LYS A 421 9.83 -22.09 11.36
C LYS A 421 10.97 -21.17 11.80
N ALA A 422 12.07 -21.12 11.03
CA ALA A 422 13.22 -20.27 11.36
C ALA A 422 12.91 -18.79 11.11
N PHE A 423 12.16 -18.49 10.04
CA PHE A 423 11.67 -17.14 9.76
C PHE A 423 10.87 -16.57 10.94
N ARG A 424 9.87 -17.31 11.43
CA ARG A 424 9.06 -16.91 12.59
C ARG A 424 9.90 -16.79 13.85
N ALA A 425 10.81 -17.74 14.12
CA ALA A 425 11.65 -17.72 15.32
C ALA A 425 12.56 -16.46 15.37
N GLY A 426 13.15 -16.06 14.24
CA GLY A 426 13.93 -14.83 14.18
C GLY A 426 13.09 -13.58 14.39
N LEU A 427 11.88 -13.50 13.80
CA LEU A 427 10.96 -12.39 14.04
C LEU A 427 10.51 -12.30 15.49
N GLN A 428 10.25 -13.43 16.15
CA GLN A 428 9.91 -13.45 17.58
C GLN A 428 11.06 -12.94 18.46
N ALA A 429 12.30 -13.34 18.16
CA ALA A 429 13.48 -12.84 18.85
C ALA A 429 13.66 -11.33 18.65
N TYR A 430 13.56 -10.87 17.40
CA TYR A 430 13.63 -9.46 17.02
C TYR A 430 12.57 -8.60 17.75
N MET A 431 11.31 -9.02 17.73
CA MET A 431 10.23 -8.28 18.41
C MET A 431 10.45 -8.18 19.92
N LYS A 432 10.94 -9.26 20.53
CA LYS A 432 11.23 -9.30 21.97
C LYS A 432 12.41 -8.41 22.35
N GLU A 433 13.48 -8.42 21.55
CA GLU A 433 14.70 -7.67 21.81
C GLU A 433 14.51 -6.17 21.63
N PHE A 434 13.84 -5.76 20.56
CA PHE A 434 13.74 -4.36 20.16
C PHE A 434 12.41 -3.69 20.52
N ALA A 435 11.57 -4.32 21.33
CA ALA A 435 10.30 -3.74 21.77
C ALA A 435 10.47 -2.32 22.35
N TYR A 436 9.65 -1.38 21.86
CA TYR A 436 9.65 0.05 22.21
C TYR A 436 10.92 0.82 21.83
N SER A 437 11.73 0.27 20.93
CA SER A 437 12.98 0.87 20.48
C SER A 437 13.00 1.01 18.96
N ASN A 438 14.19 1.30 18.41
CA ASN A 438 14.41 1.50 17.00
C ASN A 438 15.51 0.57 16.48
N THR A 439 15.43 0.21 15.20
CA THR A 439 16.36 -0.75 14.56
C THR A 439 16.91 -0.23 13.24
N GLU A 440 18.05 -0.80 12.85
CA GLU A 440 18.57 -0.78 11.49
C GLU A 440 18.33 -2.16 10.84
N THR A 441 18.52 -2.26 9.53
CA THR A 441 18.19 -3.50 8.80
C THR A 441 19.00 -4.69 9.29
N GLU A 442 20.26 -4.47 9.63
CA GLU A 442 21.20 -5.48 10.09
C GLU A 442 20.72 -6.18 11.37
N ASP A 443 20.00 -5.47 12.25
CA ASP A 443 19.43 -6.04 13.48
C ASP A 443 18.48 -7.20 13.18
N LEU A 444 17.68 -7.06 12.11
CA LEU A 444 16.76 -8.10 11.66
C LEU A 444 17.49 -9.29 11.03
N TRP A 445 18.53 -9.03 10.23
CA TRP A 445 19.34 -10.10 9.64
C TRP A 445 20.00 -10.93 10.74
N ASN A 446 20.61 -10.27 11.73
CA ASN A 446 21.26 -10.91 12.87
C ASN A 446 20.29 -11.85 13.61
N ALA A 447 19.02 -11.45 13.79
CA ALA A 447 18.01 -12.29 14.42
C ALA A 447 17.74 -13.59 13.65
N TRP A 448 17.72 -13.55 12.32
CA TRP A 448 17.56 -14.75 11.49
C TRP A 448 18.82 -15.60 11.37
N GLU A 449 20.01 -15.01 11.33
CA GLU A 449 21.27 -15.77 11.35
C GLU A 449 21.38 -16.59 12.63
N GLN A 450 20.97 -16.02 13.77
CA GLN A 450 20.88 -16.74 15.04
C GLN A 450 19.83 -17.87 14.99
N ALA A 451 18.66 -17.62 14.41
CA ALA A 451 17.58 -18.61 14.33
C ALA A 451 17.88 -19.80 13.39
N THR A 452 18.81 -19.63 12.44
CA THR A 452 19.15 -20.61 11.40
C THR A 452 20.47 -21.34 11.66
N ASN A 453 21.11 -21.08 12.80
CA ASN A 453 22.45 -21.57 13.13
C ASN A 453 23.53 -21.20 12.08
N GLY A 454 23.47 -19.97 11.56
CA GLY A 454 24.56 -19.39 10.77
C GLY A 454 24.40 -19.44 9.24
N MET A 455 23.16 -19.52 8.71
CA MET A 455 22.93 -19.20 7.29
C MET A 455 23.34 -17.74 7.04
N PRO A 456 24.03 -17.40 5.92
CA PRO A 456 24.55 -16.05 5.68
C PRO A 456 23.44 -15.09 5.21
N VAL A 457 22.48 -14.80 6.09
CA VAL A 457 21.30 -13.97 5.78
C VAL A 457 21.71 -12.55 5.44
N GLY A 458 22.67 -11.97 6.18
CA GLY A 458 23.16 -10.62 5.88
C GLY A 458 23.76 -10.50 4.49
N GLU A 459 24.54 -11.50 4.05
CA GLU A 459 25.11 -11.55 2.69
C GLU A 459 24.02 -11.64 1.62
N ILE A 460 23.06 -12.56 1.80
CA ILE A 460 21.94 -12.72 0.86
C ILE A 460 21.19 -11.40 0.76
N MET A 461 20.69 -10.90 1.89
CA MET A 461 19.77 -9.77 1.93
C MET A 461 20.40 -8.45 1.51
N ALA A 462 21.67 -8.20 1.83
CA ALA A 462 22.37 -7.00 1.37
C ALA A 462 22.38 -6.90 -0.17
N SER A 463 22.52 -8.02 -0.88
CA SER A 463 22.46 -8.04 -2.35
C SER A 463 21.06 -7.69 -2.91
N TRP A 464 20.00 -7.76 -2.11
CA TRP A 464 18.64 -7.44 -2.53
C TRP A 464 18.16 -6.08 -2.05
N THR A 465 18.68 -5.59 -0.92
CA THR A 465 18.22 -4.33 -0.29
C THR A 465 19.09 -3.14 -0.64
N GLU A 466 20.41 -3.30 -0.75
CA GLU A 466 21.35 -2.18 -0.88
C GLU A 466 21.65 -1.76 -2.32
N GLN A 467 21.15 -2.52 -3.31
CA GLN A 467 21.28 -2.20 -4.73
C GLN A 467 19.93 -2.11 -5.45
N MET A 468 19.87 -1.18 -6.40
CA MET A 468 18.71 -0.97 -7.27
C MET A 468 18.58 -2.10 -8.30
N GLY A 469 17.34 -2.45 -8.65
CA GLY A 469 17.02 -3.41 -9.70
C GLY A 469 16.96 -4.85 -9.21
N PHE A 470 16.79 -5.76 -10.16
CA PHE A 470 16.68 -7.19 -9.94
C PHE A 470 17.26 -7.99 -11.13
N PRO A 471 17.58 -9.29 -10.93
CA PRO A 471 18.24 -10.07 -11.98
C PRO A 471 17.27 -10.60 -13.05
N LEU A 472 17.76 -10.61 -14.28
CA LEU A 472 17.37 -11.56 -15.32
C LEU A 472 18.23 -12.82 -15.14
N LEU A 473 17.59 -13.97 -14.93
CA LEU A 473 18.24 -15.27 -14.92
C LEU A 473 18.03 -15.96 -16.27
N LYS A 474 19.09 -16.07 -17.05
CA LYS A 474 19.07 -16.69 -18.38
C LYS A 474 19.54 -18.13 -18.31
N VAL A 475 18.80 -19.03 -18.96
CA VAL A 475 19.27 -20.39 -19.25
C VAL A 475 20.09 -20.34 -20.53
N VAL A 476 21.39 -20.60 -20.41
CA VAL A 476 22.35 -20.57 -21.51
C VAL A 476 22.39 -21.90 -22.26
N LYS A 477 22.27 -23.00 -21.53
CA LYS A 477 22.37 -24.35 -22.06
C LYS A 477 21.61 -25.35 -21.18
N GLU A 478 21.03 -26.36 -21.80
CA GLU A 478 20.41 -27.53 -21.19
C GLU A 478 21.11 -28.81 -21.68
N GLU A 479 21.39 -29.73 -20.77
CA GLU A 479 22.00 -31.03 -21.08
C GLU A 479 21.19 -32.12 -20.39
N TRP A 480 20.32 -32.78 -21.16
CA TRP A 480 19.42 -33.83 -20.70
C TRP A 480 20.10 -35.20 -20.67
N SER A 481 19.70 -36.01 -19.69
CA SER A 481 19.97 -37.44 -19.58
C SER A 481 18.67 -38.19 -19.26
N ASP A 482 18.75 -39.52 -19.11
CA ASP A 482 17.59 -40.35 -18.78
C ASP A 482 16.94 -40.00 -17.42
N VAL A 483 17.67 -39.35 -16.50
CA VAL A 483 17.24 -39.13 -15.10
C VAL A 483 17.35 -37.68 -14.62
N GLU A 484 18.15 -36.85 -15.28
CA GLU A 484 18.42 -35.48 -14.85
C GLU A 484 18.70 -34.54 -16.04
N VAL A 485 18.50 -33.25 -15.79
CA VAL A 485 18.94 -32.16 -16.66
C VAL A 485 19.96 -31.28 -15.95
N VAL A 486 21.01 -30.92 -16.67
CA VAL A 486 22.01 -29.94 -16.21
C VAL A 486 21.78 -28.62 -16.93
N LEU A 487 21.47 -27.56 -16.17
CA LEU A 487 21.26 -26.21 -16.70
C LEU A 487 22.47 -25.33 -16.42
N THR A 488 22.96 -24.65 -17.46
CA THR A 488 23.93 -23.55 -17.32
C THR A 488 23.19 -22.23 -17.25
N LEU A 489 23.40 -21.47 -16.19
CA LEU A 489 22.71 -20.23 -15.87
C LEU A 489 23.64 -19.03 -15.95
N GLU A 490 23.08 -17.88 -16.33
CA GLU A 490 23.76 -16.58 -16.34
C GLU A 490 22.83 -15.51 -15.76
N GLN A 491 23.34 -14.67 -14.84
CA GLN A 491 22.59 -13.55 -14.29
C GLN A 491 23.03 -12.20 -14.85
N SER A 492 22.09 -11.29 -15.08
CA SER A 492 22.35 -9.90 -15.46
C SER A 492 21.26 -8.97 -14.91
N TRP A 493 21.49 -7.66 -14.90
CA TRP A 493 20.45 -6.72 -14.48
C TRP A 493 19.34 -6.61 -15.54
N PHE A 494 18.09 -6.85 -15.16
CA PHE A 494 16.94 -6.69 -16.07
C PHE A 494 16.52 -5.22 -16.22
N LEU A 495 16.38 -4.76 -17.46
CA LEU A 495 15.79 -3.47 -17.81
C LEU A 495 14.61 -3.63 -18.76
N SER A 496 13.51 -2.96 -18.45
CA SER A 496 12.26 -3.07 -19.22
C SER A 496 12.33 -2.49 -20.63
N ASP A 497 13.29 -1.61 -20.91
CA ASP A 497 13.56 -1.01 -22.22
C ASP A 497 14.60 -1.79 -23.03
N GLY A 498 15.20 -2.84 -22.46
CA GLY A 498 16.26 -3.63 -23.10
C GLY A 498 17.53 -2.84 -23.37
N ALA A 499 17.71 -1.67 -22.75
CA ALA A 499 18.89 -0.86 -22.98
C ALA A 499 20.17 -1.58 -22.52
N PRO A 500 21.30 -1.39 -23.22
CA PRO A 500 22.56 -1.93 -22.76
C PRO A 500 22.90 -1.39 -21.37
N LEU A 501 23.53 -2.25 -20.58
CA LEU A 501 24.06 -1.91 -19.26
C LEU A 501 25.37 -1.13 -19.44
N ASP A 502 25.62 -0.19 -18.54
CA ASP A 502 26.94 0.41 -18.39
C ASP A 502 27.85 -0.51 -17.56
N ASP A 503 29.14 -0.17 -17.43
CA ASP A 503 30.10 -0.99 -16.69
C ASP A 503 29.62 -1.32 -15.27
N LYS A 504 29.00 -0.35 -14.59
CA LYS A 504 28.43 -0.55 -13.25
C LYS A 504 27.24 -1.50 -13.24
N GLY A 505 26.38 -1.42 -14.26
CA GLY A 505 25.25 -2.32 -14.43
C GLY A 505 25.69 -3.76 -14.73
N GLU A 506 26.75 -3.95 -15.52
CA GLU A 506 27.29 -5.27 -15.85
C GLU A 506 27.90 -5.99 -14.64
N GLU A 507 28.47 -5.21 -13.71
CA GLU A 507 29.06 -5.68 -12.45
C GLU A 507 28.02 -6.04 -11.37
N LYS A 508 26.74 -5.68 -11.54
CA LYS A 508 25.70 -6.03 -10.56
C LYS A 508 25.49 -7.54 -10.50
N LEU A 509 25.57 -8.07 -9.28
CA LEU A 509 25.32 -9.47 -8.96
C LEU A 509 24.40 -9.56 -7.75
N TRP A 510 23.49 -10.53 -7.78
CA TRP A 510 22.62 -10.90 -6.68
C TRP A 510 23.02 -12.28 -6.16
N THR A 511 22.84 -12.51 -4.86
CA THR A 511 22.90 -13.85 -4.29
C THR A 511 21.53 -14.50 -4.47
N ILE A 512 21.37 -15.26 -5.55
CA ILE A 512 20.08 -15.79 -6.02
C ILE A 512 19.86 -17.21 -5.46
N PRO A 513 18.80 -17.46 -4.66
CA PRO A 513 18.37 -18.82 -4.37
C PRO A 513 17.69 -19.44 -5.59
N ILE A 514 18.28 -20.49 -6.14
CA ILE A 514 17.77 -21.20 -7.31
C ILE A 514 16.75 -22.24 -6.84
N LEU A 515 15.47 -21.89 -7.00
CA LEU A 515 14.32 -22.74 -6.72
C LEU A 515 13.78 -23.34 -8.02
N THR A 516 13.50 -24.65 -8.04
CA THR A 516 13.11 -25.36 -9.26
C THR A 516 11.90 -26.27 -9.03
N CYS A 517 11.10 -26.47 -10.07
CA CYS A 517 10.01 -27.43 -10.07
C CYS A 517 9.91 -28.18 -11.39
N THR A 518 9.33 -29.38 -11.33
CA THR A 518 9.06 -30.26 -12.46
C THR A 518 7.61 -30.73 -12.40
N ALA A 519 7.19 -31.61 -13.31
CA ALA A 519 5.87 -32.25 -13.24
C ALA A 519 5.64 -33.08 -11.95
N GLU A 520 6.70 -33.44 -11.23
CA GLU A 520 6.63 -34.19 -9.97
C GLU A 520 6.50 -33.28 -8.74
N GLY A 521 6.73 -31.97 -8.90
CA GLY A 521 6.64 -30.98 -7.83
C GLY A 521 7.88 -30.11 -7.68
N GLU A 522 7.91 -29.34 -6.59
CA GLU A 522 9.06 -28.52 -6.19
C GLU A 522 10.24 -29.40 -5.75
N GLN A 523 11.45 -28.99 -6.09
CA GLN A 523 12.67 -29.68 -5.69
C GLN A 523 13.14 -29.21 -4.31
N GLU A 524 13.55 -30.15 -3.45
CA GLU A 524 14.01 -29.84 -2.09
C GLU A 524 15.39 -29.16 -2.07
N GLU A 525 16.27 -29.53 -3.01
CA GLU A 525 17.61 -28.97 -3.08
C GLU A 525 17.61 -27.55 -3.68
N MET A 526 18.24 -26.62 -2.97
CA MET A 526 18.38 -25.22 -3.37
C MET A 526 19.86 -24.83 -3.43
N MET A 527 20.25 -24.16 -4.51
CA MET A 527 21.58 -23.60 -4.71
C MET A 527 21.55 -22.08 -4.53
N LEU A 528 22.54 -21.52 -3.84
CA LEU A 528 22.78 -20.07 -3.82
C LEU A 528 23.79 -19.68 -4.92
N MET A 529 23.29 -19.08 -6.00
CA MET A 529 24.11 -18.54 -7.08
C MET A 529 24.66 -17.17 -6.70
N ARG A 530 25.98 -17.06 -6.55
CA ARG A 530 26.69 -15.81 -6.21
C ARG A 530 27.41 -15.19 -7.39
N GLU A 531 27.90 -16.04 -8.27
CA GLU A 531 28.71 -15.66 -9.42
C GLU A 531 27.82 -15.27 -10.61
N LYS A 532 28.43 -14.66 -11.63
CA LYS A 532 27.77 -14.32 -12.90
C LYS A 532 27.13 -15.54 -13.57
N THR A 533 27.76 -16.70 -13.43
CA THR A 533 27.32 -17.96 -14.03
C THR A 533 27.31 -19.09 -13.00
N ALA A 534 26.40 -20.05 -13.16
CA ALA A 534 26.31 -21.24 -12.32
C ALA A 534 25.78 -22.44 -13.12
N THR A 535 25.96 -23.63 -12.58
CA THR A 535 25.38 -24.85 -13.13
C THR A 535 24.51 -25.51 -12.06
N VAL A 536 23.29 -25.89 -12.42
CA VAL A 536 22.37 -26.62 -11.53
C VAL A 536 21.95 -27.93 -12.18
N THR A 537 21.97 -29.00 -11.39
CA THR A 537 21.50 -30.34 -11.81
C THR A 537 20.15 -30.59 -11.17
N ILE A 538 19.17 -31.01 -11.98
CA ILE A 538 17.78 -31.16 -11.55
C ILE A 538 17.31 -32.58 -11.92
N PRO A 539 16.78 -33.36 -10.96
CA PRO A 539 16.18 -34.65 -11.24
C PRO A 539 14.93 -34.48 -12.13
N ALA A 540 15.05 -34.85 -13.40
CA ALA A 540 14.01 -34.74 -14.40
C ALA A 540 14.34 -35.64 -15.60
N PRO A 541 13.43 -36.53 -16.02
CA PRO A 541 13.65 -37.36 -17.20
C PRO A 541 13.48 -36.54 -18.48
N GLU A 542 14.20 -36.94 -19.53
CA GLU A 542 14.05 -36.38 -20.87
C GLU A 542 12.58 -36.41 -21.34
N GLY A 543 12.12 -35.32 -21.96
CA GLY A 543 10.73 -35.14 -22.43
C GLY A 543 9.76 -34.62 -21.36
N GLY A 544 10.25 -34.31 -20.15
CA GLY A 544 9.54 -33.50 -19.16
C GLY A 544 9.66 -32.00 -19.42
N TRP A 545 9.29 -31.20 -18.41
CA TRP A 545 9.62 -29.77 -18.34
C TRP A 545 10.25 -29.48 -16.99
N VAL A 546 11.15 -28.50 -16.95
CA VAL A 546 11.77 -28.01 -15.71
C VAL A 546 11.66 -26.50 -15.67
N LYS A 547 11.12 -25.96 -14.58
CA LYS A 547 10.95 -24.52 -14.39
C LYS A 547 11.83 -24.00 -13.26
N LEU A 548 12.54 -22.90 -13.53
CA LEU A 548 13.24 -22.09 -12.53
C LEU A 548 12.28 -21.07 -11.90
N ASN A 549 12.64 -20.59 -10.71
CA ASN A 549 11.82 -19.74 -9.86
C ASN A 549 10.48 -20.38 -9.51
N ALA A 550 10.52 -21.61 -8.98
CA ALA A 550 9.33 -22.32 -8.53
C ALA A 550 8.50 -21.46 -7.55
N GLY A 551 7.20 -21.39 -7.77
CA GLY A 551 6.28 -20.56 -7.00
C GLY A 551 6.45 -19.05 -7.21
N GLN A 552 7.31 -18.61 -8.13
CA GLN A 552 7.61 -17.20 -8.39
C GLN A 552 8.03 -16.44 -7.12
N VAL A 553 8.87 -17.09 -6.32
CA VAL A 553 9.26 -16.62 -4.98
C VAL A 553 10.34 -15.54 -5.04
N VAL A 554 11.31 -15.71 -5.94
CA VAL A 554 12.43 -14.79 -6.09
C VAL A 554 12.00 -13.63 -6.97
N PRO A 555 12.23 -12.36 -6.57
CA PRO A 555 11.90 -11.21 -7.40
C PRO A 555 12.88 -11.08 -8.56
N MET A 556 12.75 -11.97 -9.55
CA MET A 556 13.57 -12.06 -10.75
C MET A 556 12.72 -12.38 -11.97
N ARG A 557 13.31 -12.25 -13.16
CA ARG A 557 12.72 -12.75 -14.41
C ARG A 557 13.55 -13.93 -14.90
N VAL A 558 12.91 -14.96 -15.44
CA VAL A 558 13.62 -16.10 -16.04
C VAL A 558 13.51 -16.05 -17.56
N LEU A 559 14.65 -16.06 -18.27
CA LEU A 559 14.72 -16.24 -19.72
C LEU A 559 15.05 -17.72 -20.03
N PRO A 560 14.05 -18.55 -20.40
CA PRO A 560 14.27 -19.93 -20.79
C PRO A 560 14.89 -20.02 -22.21
N THR A 561 15.37 -21.21 -22.55
CA THR A 561 15.66 -21.58 -23.95
C THR A 561 14.36 -21.66 -24.77
N ALA A 562 14.48 -21.75 -26.09
CA ALA A 562 13.30 -21.89 -26.95
C ALA A 562 12.62 -23.25 -26.75
N GLU A 563 13.43 -24.28 -26.50
CA GLU A 563 13.06 -25.66 -26.23
C GLU A 563 12.26 -25.75 -24.92
N MET A 564 12.79 -25.23 -23.81
CA MET A 564 12.07 -25.18 -22.53
C MET A 564 10.75 -24.41 -22.64
N LEU A 565 10.71 -23.32 -23.42
CA LEU A 565 9.49 -22.54 -23.59
C LEU A 565 8.38 -23.34 -24.30
N GLU A 566 8.74 -24.20 -25.25
CA GLU A 566 7.80 -25.13 -25.90
C GLU A 566 7.37 -26.25 -24.94
N GLU A 567 8.29 -26.80 -24.15
CA GLU A 567 8.01 -27.84 -23.15
C GLU A 567 7.03 -27.36 -22.07
N TYR A 568 7.13 -26.09 -21.65
CA TYR A 568 6.17 -25.46 -20.74
C TYR A 568 4.73 -25.49 -21.26
N GLY A 569 4.54 -25.49 -22.59
CA GLY A 569 3.22 -25.64 -23.21
C GLY A 569 2.50 -26.90 -22.72
N SER A 570 3.23 -28.02 -22.57
CA SER A 570 2.67 -29.26 -22.04
C SER A 570 2.28 -29.16 -20.55
N GLY A 571 3.09 -28.45 -19.74
CA GLY A 571 2.82 -28.22 -18.33
C GLY A 571 1.61 -27.32 -18.10
N ILE A 572 1.40 -26.34 -18.98
CA ILE A 572 0.22 -25.46 -18.98
C ILE A 572 -1.02 -26.25 -19.38
N GLU A 573 -1.00 -26.92 -20.54
CA GLU A 573 -2.17 -27.62 -21.09
C GLU A 573 -2.64 -28.79 -20.20
N ARG A 574 -1.70 -29.51 -19.59
CA ARG A 574 -2.01 -30.62 -18.67
C ARG A 574 -2.23 -30.18 -17.23
N LYS A 575 -2.03 -28.89 -16.92
CA LYS A 575 -2.10 -28.33 -15.56
C LYS A 575 -1.21 -29.04 -14.54
N THR A 576 -0.04 -29.54 -14.97
CA THR A 576 0.96 -30.11 -14.06
C THR A 576 1.86 -29.04 -13.45
N MET A 577 1.97 -27.87 -14.10
CA MET A 577 2.60 -26.68 -13.52
C MET A 577 1.60 -25.96 -12.60
N SER A 578 2.03 -25.41 -11.46
CA SER A 578 1.15 -24.67 -10.53
C SER A 578 0.50 -23.44 -11.20
N ASP A 579 -0.63 -22.95 -10.69
CA ASP A 579 -1.26 -21.74 -11.21
C ASP A 579 -0.40 -20.49 -11.01
N ILE A 580 0.30 -20.38 -9.88
CA ILE A 580 1.29 -19.31 -9.63
C ILE A 580 2.38 -19.32 -10.71
N ASP A 581 2.94 -20.49 -11.00
CA ASP A 581 4.01 -20.64 -11.98
C ASP A 581 3.54 -20.32 -13.40
N ARG A 582 2.33 -20.79 -13.75
CA ARG A 582 1.69 -20.47 -15.04
C ARG A 582 1.41 -18.97 -15.17
N ALA A 583 0.95 -18.30 -14.11
CA ALA A 583 0.70 -16.86 -14.10
C ALA A 583 2.00 -16.05 -14.21
N GLY A 584 3.04 -16.44 -13.48
CA GLY A 584 4.33 -15.77 -13.56
C GLY A 584 5.06 -16.00 -14.88
N LEU A 585 4.96 -17.19 -15.48
CA LEU A 585 5.56 -17.49 -16.78
C LEU A 585 5.03 -16.56 -17.89
N ILE A 586 3.72 -16.33 -17.94
CA ILE A 586 3.15 -15.44 -18.96
C ILE A 586 3.51 -13.96 -18.70
N ASN A 587 3.61 -13.56 -17.44
CA ASN A 587 4.06 -12.22 -17.05
C ASN A 587 5.54 -11.99 -17.43
N ASP A 588 6.40 -12.97 -17.17
CA ASP A 588 7.81 -12.95 -17.57
C ASP A 588 7.94 -12.87 -19.09
N ALA A 589 7.25 -13.76 -19.83
CA ALA A 589 7.28 -13.77 -21.28
C ALA A 589 6.88 -12.41 -21.88
N TYR A 590 5.83 -11.79 -21.36
CA TYR A 590 5.41 -10.46 -21.81
C TYR A 590 6.46 -9.38 -21.51
N ALA A 591 7.05 -9.37 -20.31
CA ALA A 591 8.10 -8.43 -19.96
C ALA A 591 9.37 -8.62 -20.80
N LEU A 592 9.76 -9.87 -21.06
CA LEU A 592 10.92 -10.22 -21.88
C LEU A 592 10.71 -9.83 -23.36
N VAL A 593 9.50 -9.95 -23.89
CA VAL A 593 9.18 -9.43 -25.24
C VAL A 593 9.30 -7.91 -25.27
N LYS A 594 8.80 -7.20 -24.26
CA LYS A 594 8.93 -5.73 -24.18
C LYS A 594 10.39 -5.27 -24.13
N ALA A 595 11.23 -6.00 -23.39
CA ALA A 595 12.66 -5.74 -23.28
C ALA A 595 13.48 -6.26 -24.48
N GLY A 596 12.85 -6.94 -25.45
CA GLY A 596 13.54 -7.47 -26.64
C GLY A 596 14.34 -8.75 -26.41
N HIS A 597 14.19 -9.41 -25.25
CA HIS A 597 14.84 -10.69 -24.94
C HIS A 597 14.11 -11.91 -25.53
N LEU A 598 12.79 -11.83 -25.70
CA LEU A 598 11.98 -12.85 -26.36
C LEU A 598 11.29 -12.29 -27.61
N SER A 599 11.02 -13.16 -28.57
CA SER A 599 10.30 -12.77 -29.78
C SER A 599 8.80 -12.60 -29.50
N PRO A 600 8.11 -11.65 -30.14
CA PRO A 600 6.65 -11.56 -30.07
C PRO A 600 5.93 -12.84 -30.50
N GLU A 601 6.50 -13.59 -31.47
CA GLU A 601 5.96 -14.88 -31.91
C GLU A 601 5.92 -15.90 -30.77
N SER A 602 7.00 -15.98 -29.99
CA SER A 602 7.11 -16.87 -28.82
C SER A 602 5.99 -16.59 -27.81
N LEU A 603 5.70 -15.32 -27.53
CA LEU A 603 4.61 -14.93 -26.63
C LEU A 603 3.23 -15.32 -27.18
N ILE A 604 2.98 -15.12 -28.48
CA ILE A 604 1.71 -15.50 -29.09
C ILE A 604 1.52 -17.03 -29.09
N LYS A 605 2.59 -17.81 -29.33
CA LYS A 605 2.56 -19.27 -29.18
C LYS A 605 2.25 -19.68 -27.75
N LEU A 606 2.95 -19.10 -26.78
CA LEU A 606 2.74 -19.34 -25.36
C LEU A 606 1.29 -19.08 -24.94
N LEU A 607 0.72 -17.92 -25.33
CA LEU A 607 -0.69 -17.58 -25.09
C LEU A 607 -1.66 -18.62 -25.67
N GLY A 608 -1.28 -19.33 -26.73
CA GLY A 608 -2.08 -20.39 -27.35
C GLY A 608 -2.30 -21.61 -26.44
N HIS A 609 -1.38 -21.90 -25.52
CA HIS A 609 -1.49 -23.02 -24.59
C HIS A 609 -2.52 -22.79 -23.47
N TYR A 610 -2.88 -21.53 -23.19
CA TYR A 610 -3.85 -21.17 -22.13
C TYR A 610 -5.32 -21.31 -22.57
N LYS A 611 -5.60 -21.92 -23.72
CA LYS A 611 -6.98 -22.02 -24.28
C LYS A 611 -8.00 -22.69 -23.34
N ASP A 612 -7.52 -23.60 -22.48
CA ASP A 612 -8.31 -24.38 -21.52
C ASP A 612 -8.00 -24.00 -20.06
N GLU A 613 -7.33 -22.87 -19.83
CA GLU A 613 -7.06 -22.33 -18.51
C GLU A 613 -8.34 -21.86 -17.82
N ASP A 614 -8.47 -22.09 -16.51
CA ASP A 614 -9.63 -21.74 -15.69
C ASP A 614 -9.27 -21.18 -14.30
N SER A 615 -7.98 -21.05 -13.96
CA SER A 615 -7.57 -20.42 -12.71
C SER A 615 -7.72 -18.90 -12.76
N TYR A 616 -8.38 -18.33 -11.75
CA TYR A 616 -8.46 -16.88 -11.52
C TYR A 616 -7.07 -16.23 -11.52
N ILE A 617 -6.10 -16.82 -10.81
CA ILE A 617 -4.73 -16.30 -10.66
C ILE A 617 -4.06 -16.14 -12.02
N VAL A 618 -4.21 -17.15 -12.88
CA VAL A 618 -3.64 -17.12 -14.23
C VAL A 618 -4.37 -16.11 -15.11
N TRP A 619 -5.70 -16.03 -15.01
CA TRP A 619 -6.50 -15.07 -15.77
C TRP A 619 -6.25 -13.61 -15.37
N GLU A 620 -5.82 -13.35 -14.15
CA GLU A 620 -5.33 -12.03 -13.75
C GLU A 620 -4.09 -11.63 -14.56
N GLY A 621 -3.09 -12.52 -14.65
CA GLY A 621 -1.90 -12.32 -15.50
C GLY A 621 -2.25 -12.19 -16.99
N LEU A 622 -3.06 -13.12 -17.52
CA LEU A 622 -3.51 -13.08 -18.91
C LEU A 622 -4.25 -11.78 -19.24
N SER A 623 -5.12 -11.32 -18.35
CA SER A 623 -5.84 -10.05 -18.51
C SER A 623 -4.87 -8.87 -18.65
N GLY A 624 -3.84 -8.81 -17.80
CA GLY A 624 -2.78 -7.80 -17.88
C GLY A 624 -2.05 -7.83 -19.23
N VAL A 625 -1.63 -9.01 -19.68
CA VAL A 625 -0.91 -9.18 -20.95
C VAL A 625 -1.77 -8.82 -22.16
N LEU A 626 -3.02 -9.30 -22.23
CA LEU A 626 -3.93 -9.01 -23.34
C LEU A 626 -4.24 -7.51 -23.47
N ASN A 627 -4.57 -6.84 -22.35
CA ASN A 627 -4.83 -5.40 -22.35
C ASN A 627 -3.56 -4.58 -22.65
N GLY A 628 -2.40 -5.04 -22.19
CA GLY A 628 -1.10 -4.44 -22.51
C GLY A 628 -0.78 -4.52 -24.01
N LEU A 629 -0.98 -5.68 -24.63
CA LEU A 629 -0.85 -5.85 -26.08
C LEU A 629 -1.86 -4.98 -26.86
N ASP A 630 -3.12 -4.90 -26.40
CA ASP A 630 -4.13 -4.03 -27.03
C ASP A 630 -3.70 -2.56 -27.00
N THR A 631 -3.15 -2.12 -25.87
CA THR A 631 -2.64 -0.76 -25.73
C THR A 631 -1.55 -0.46 -26.76
N VAL A 632 -0.55 -1.33 -26.88
CA VAL A 632 0.59 -1.15 -27.79
C VAL A 632 0.20 -1.28 -29.26
N LEU A 633 -0.71 -2.20 -29.61
CA LEU A 633 -1.08 -2.48 -31.00
C LEU A 633 -2.24 -1.62 -31.53
N SER A 634 -2.89 -0.84 -30.66
CA SER A 634 -4.09 -0.06 -31.01
C SER A 634 -3.92 1.00 -32.11
N ASP A 635 -2.70 1.48 -32.34
CA ASP A 635 -2.41 2.45 -33.40
C ASP A 635 -2.19 1.78 -34.78
N ASN A 636 -2.06 0.45 -34.82
CA ASN A 636 -1.97 -0.31 -36.05
C ASN A 636 -3.27 -1.11 -36.27
N GLU A 637 -4.12 -0.63 -37.18
CA GLU A 637 -5.46 -1.20 -37.41
C GLU A 637 -5.44 -2.70 -37.75
N THR A 638 -4.47 -3.16 -38.54
CA THR A 638 -4.41 -4.57 -38.98
C THR A 638 -3.94 -5.49 -37.86
N MET A 639 -2.90 -5.07 -37.13
CA MET A 639 -2.38 -5.84 -35.99
C MET A 639 -3.36 -5.83 -34.82
N GLY A 640 -3.95 -4.65 -34.52
CA GLY A 640 -5.00 -4.50 -33.52
C GLY A 640 -6.19 -5.39 -33.81
N ALA A 641 -6.72 -5.41 -35.04
CA ALA A 641 -7.82 -6.30 -35.42
C ALA A 641 -7.46 -7.79 -35.29
N SER A 642 -6.22 -8.17 -35.60
CA SER A 642 -5.75 -9.55 -35.47
C SER A 642 -5.64 -9.99 -34.00
N LEU A 643 -5.10 -9.13 -33.14
CA LEU A 643 -5.06 -9.36 -31.70
C LEU A 643 -6.46 -9.45 -31.12
N GLN A 644 -7.35 -8.52 -31.47
CA GLN A 644 -8.74 -8.51 -31.03
C GLN A 644 -9.44 -9.84 -31.37
N LYS A 645 -9.26 -10.35 -32.59
CA LYS A 645 -9.81 -11.66 -33.00
C LYS A 645 -9.22 -12.82 -32.20
N PHE A 646 -7.91 -12.81 -31.93
CA PHE A 646 -7.25 -13.83 -31.12
C PHE A 646 -7.74 -13.81 -29.67
N ALA A 647 -7.71 -12.65 -29.02
CA ALA A 647 -8.16 -12.45 -27.64
C ALA A 647 -9.64 -12.79 -27.48
N LYS A 648 -10.49 -12.37 -28.42
CA LYS A 648 -11.91 -12.74 -28.46
C LYS A 648 -12.12 -14.25 -28.44
N LYS A 649 -11.34 -15.03 -29.22
CA LYS A 649 -11.43 -16.49 -29.24
C LYS A 649 -11.06 -17.10 -27.88
N LEU A 650 -10.01 -16.60 -27.25
CA LEU A 650 -9.53 -17.07 -25.95
C LEU A 650 -10.55 -16.80 -24.85
N VAL A 651 -11.04 -15.55 -24.77
CA VAL A 651 -11.96 -15.09 -23.71
C VAL A 651 -13.35 -15.71 -23.85
N LEU A 652 -13.92 -15.77 -25.07
CA LEU A 652 -15.28 -16.30 -25.27
C LEU A 652 -15.41 -17.77 -24.87
N GLY A 653 -14.35 -18.57 -25.01
CA GLY A 653 -14.36 -19.99 -24.66
C GLY A 653 -14.68 -20.20 -23.18
N LEU A 654 -13.93 -19.55 -22.29
CA LEU A 654 -14.15 -19.66 -20.85
C LEU A 654 -15.33 -18.82 -20.35
N ALA A 655 -15.54 -17.61 -20.87
CA ALA A 655 -16.65 -16.75 -20.45
C ALA A 655 -18.02 -17.41 -20.66
N LYS A 656 -18.18 -18.25 -21.68
CA LYS A 656 -19.40 -19.06 -21.88
C LYS A 656 -19.56 -20.19 -20.86
N LYS A 657 -18.47 -20.76 -20.36
CA LYS A 657 -18.49 -21.80 -19.33
C LYS A 657 -18.81 -21.21 -17.95
N VAL A 658 -18.17 -20.09 -17.60
CA VAL A 658 -18.36 -19.39 -16.31
C VAL A 658 -19.72 -18.69 -16.26
N GLY A 659 -20.17 -18.13 -17.39
CA GLY A 659 -21.48 -17.47 -17.49
C GLY A 659 -21.56 -16.13 -16.76
N TRP A 660 -22.72 -15.48 -16.88
CA TRP A 660 -23.01 -14.18 -16.26
C TRP A 660 -23.70 -14.30 -14.90
N GLU A 661 -24.32 -15.44 -14.63
CA GLU A 661 -25.05 -15.69 -13.39
C GLU A 661 -24.15 -16.31 -12.33
N SER A 662 -24.38 -15.93 -11.08
CA SER A 662 -23.82 -16.63 -9.92
C SER A 662 -24.49 -17.99 -9.73
N SER A 663 -23.71 -19.02 -9.42
CA SER A 663 -24.20 -20.33 -8.96
C SER A 663 -24.04 -20.47 -7.45
N SER A 664 -24.88 -21.28 -6.80
CA SER A 664 -24.68 -21.66 -5.39
C SER A 664 -23.43 -22.50 -5.15
N SER A 665 -22.83 -23.05 -6.23
CA SER A 665 -21.55 -23.77 -6.20
C SER A 665 -20.34 -22.85 -6.39
N ASP A 666 -20.53 -21.56 -6.69
CA ASP A 666 -19.41 -20.65 -6.92
C ASP A 666 -18.64 -20.39 -5.63
N GLY A 667 -17.33 -20.55 -5.68
CA GLY A 667 -16.42 -20.06 -4.67
C GLY A 667 -16.10 -18.57 -4.82
N HIS A 668 -15.26 -18.07 -3.92
CA HIS A 668 -14.80 -16.68 -3.93
C HIS A 668 -14.09 -16.31 -5.24
N LEU A 669 -13.17 -17.17 -5.67
CA LEU A 669 -12.38 -16.98 -6.90
C LEU A 669 -13.19 -17.15 -8.19
N ASP A 670 -14.22 -17.99 -8.21
CA ASP A 670 -15.09 -18.15 -9.38
C ASP A 670 -15.82 -16.84 -9.70
N THR A 671 -16.24 -16.13 -8.65
CA THR A 671 -16.87 -14.81 -8.77
C THR A 671 -15.89 -13.77 -9.29
N LEU A 672 -14.65 -13.76 -8.79
CA LEU A 672 -13.63 -12.84 -9.28
C LEU A 672 -13.22 -13.14 -10.73
N LEU A 673 -13.10 -14.43 -11.09
CA LEU A 673 -12.85 -14.88 -12.46
C LEU A 673 -13.95 -14.41 -13.40
N ARG A 674 -15.23 -14.54 -13.00
CA ARG A 674 -16.36 -14.00 -13.75
C ARG A 674 -16.21 -12.50 -13.98
N GLY A 675 -15.87 -11.73 -12.95
CA GLY A 675 -15.62 -10.29 -13.06
C GLY A 675 -14.52 -9.95 -14.08
N ILE A 676 -13.38 -10.65 -14.02
CA ILE A 676 -12.28 -10.49 -14.99
C ILE A 676 -12.75 -10.83 -16.41
N LEU A 677 -13.43 -11.96 -16.58
CA LEU A 677 -13.88 -12.39 -17.91
C LEU A 677 -14.88 -11.40 -18.50
N ILE A 678 -15.82 -10.86 -17.73
CA ILE A 678 -16.79 -9.87 -18.19
C ILE A 678 -16.09 -8.53 -18.53
N SER A 679 -15.06 -8.14 -17.77
CA SER A 679 -14.19 -7.02 -18.14
C SER A 679 -13.47 -7.26 -19.48
N LEU A 680 -12.95 -8.47 -19.69
CA LEU A 680 -12.31 -8.86 -20.95
C LEU A 680 -13.32 -8.95 -22.11
N LEU A 681 -14.57 -9.34 -21.87
CA LEU A 681 -15.64 -9.24 -22.86
C LEU A 681 -15.85 -7.78 -23.26
N ALA A 682 -15.86 -6.84 -22.31
CA ALA A 682 -15.95 -5.41 -22.61
C ALA A 682 -14.76 -4.89 -23.43
N SER A 683 -13.57 -5.47 -23.26
CA SER A 683 -12.38 -5.11 -24.06
C SER A 683 -12.38 -5.74 -25.46
N PHE A 684 -12.66 -7.03 -25.57
CA PHE A 684 -12.34 -7.85 -26.75
C PHE A 684 -13.55 -8.47 -27.47
N ALA A 685 -14.72 -8.48 -26.85
CA ALA A 685 -15.91 -9.16 -27.37
C ALA A 685 -17.20 -8.35 -27.22
N TYR A 686 -17.09 -7.02 -27.05
CA TYR A 686 -18.25 -6.15 -26.83
C TYR A 686 -19.21 -6.16 -28.02
N ASP A 687 -18.70 -6.42 -29.23
CA ASP A 687 -19.44 -6.50 -30.49
C ASP A 687 -20.02 -7.89 -30.77
N ASP A 688 -19.76 -8.89 -29.91
CA ASP A 688 -20.37 -10.20 -30.04
C ASP A 688 -21.89 -10.11 -29.78
N PRO A 689 -22.75 -10.60 -30.69
CA PRO A 689 -24.20 -10.43 -30.55
C PRO A 689 -24.79 -11.02 -29.26
N SER A 690 -24.18 -12.07 -28.69
CA SER A 690 -24.66 -12.67 -27.44
C SER A 690 -24.28 -11.81 -26.23
N VAL A 691 -23.05 -11.30 -26.21
CA VAL A 691 -22.51 -10.41 -25.17
C VAL A 691 -23.27 -9.09 -25.16
N ALA A 692 -23.44 -8.46 -26.32
CA ALA A 692 -24.14 -7.18 -26.44
C ALA A 692 -25.60 -7.29 -25.99
N ARG A 693 -26.28 -8.40 -26.32
CA ARG A 693 -27.67 -8.63 -25.91
C ARG A 693 -27.79 -8.79 -24.39
N GLU A 694 -26.95 -9.62 -23.80
CA GLU A 694 -26.93 -9.88 -22.37
C GLU A 694 -26.63 -8.60 -21.57
N ALA A 695 -25.61 -7.84 -21.97
CA ALA A 695 -25.27 -6.57 -21.35
C ALA A 695 -26.42 -5.55 -21.40
N ASN A 696 -27.11 -5.44 -22.54
CA ASN A 696 -28.28 -4.56 -22.68
C ASN A 696 -29.46 -5.01 -21.80
N GLN A 697 -29.71 -6.32 -21.69
CA GLN A 697 -30.77 -6.86 -20.83
C GLN A 697 -30.50 -6.51 -19.36
N ARG A 698 -29.27 -6.75 -18.88
CA ARG A 698 -28.87 -6.41 -17.51
C ARG A 698 -28.87 -4.92 -17.24
N PHE A 699 -28.38 -4.11 -18.19
CA PHE A 699 -28.41 -2.66 -18.07
C PHE A 699 -29.84 -2.12 -18.01
N THR A 700 -30.78 -2.69 -18.78
CA THR A 700 -32.19 -2.31 -18.73
C THR A 700 -32.80 -2.64 -17.36
N ALA A 701 -32.61 -3.87 -16.85
CA ALA A 701 -33.08 -4.27 -15.52
C ALA A 701 -32.46 -3.39 -14.41
N PHE A 702 -31.18 -3.06 -14.54
CA PHE A 702 -30.49 -2.14 -13.63
C PHE A 702 -31.12 -0.74 -13.63
N LEU A 703 -31.48 -0.19 -14.79
CA LEU A 703 -32.14 1.12 -14.86
C LEU A 703 -33.55 1.10 -14.24
N GLU A 704 -34.24 -0.04 -14.29
CA GLU A 704 -35.55 -0.22 -13.62
C GLU A 704 -35.40 -0.25 -12.10
N ASN A 705 -34.36 -0.92 -11.58
CA ASN A 705 -34.05 -0.97 -10.17
C ASN A 705 -32.54 -1.05 -9.89
N PRO A 706 -31.85 0.10 -9.71
CA PRO A 706 -30.40 0.11 -9.46
C PRO A 706 -29.96 -0.59 -8.16
N LYS A 707 -30.92 -0.84 -7.24
CA LYS A 707 -30.69 -1.53 -5.96
C LYS A 707 -30.79 -3.05 -6.09
N ASP A 708 -31.28 -3.56 -7.23
CA ASP A 708 -31.27 -4.99 -7.50
C ASP A 708 -29.87 -5.45 -7.91
N VAL A 709 -29.08 -5.84 -6.90
CA VAL A 709 -27.74 -6.39 -7.08
C VAL A 709 -27.72 -7.73 -7.81
N GLN A 710 -28.85 -8.45 -7.92
CA GLN A 710 -28.91 -9.71 -8.67
C GLN A 710 -28.92 -9.44 -10.17
N SER A 711 -29.67 -8.41 -10.60
CA SER A 711 -29.73 -8.02 -12.02
C SER A 711 -28.37 -7.57 -12.57
N LEU A 712 -27.64 -6.77 -11.77
CA LEU A 712 -26.33 -6.26 -12.11
C LEU A 712 -25.47 -6.05 -10.85
N PRO A 713 -24.68 -7.07 -10.46
CA PRO A 713 -23.68 -6.98 -9.39
C PRO A 713 -22.67 -5.85 -9.61
N SER A 714 -22.17 -5.26 -8.51
CA SER A 714 -21.28 -4.08 -8.56
C SER A 714 -19.98 -4.33 -9.35
N ASP A 715 -19.37 -5.51 -9.22
CA ASP A 715 -18.17 -5.93 -9.94
C ASP A 715 -18.37 -6.01 -11.47
N MET A 716 -19.61 -6.15 -11.94
CA MET A 716 -19.95 -6.21 -13.36
C MET A 716 -20.41 -4.86 -13.95
N ARG A 717 -20.82 -3.90 -13.10
CA ARG A 717 -21.45 -2.62 -13.54
C ARG A 717 -20.61 -1.87 -14.55
N THR A 718 -19.34 -1.59 -14.23
CA THR A 718 -18.45 -0.85 -15.12
C THR A 718 -18.30 -1.56 -16.48
N SER A 719 -18.15 -2.88 -16.48
CA SER A 719 -17.98 -3.67 -17.71
C SER A 719 -19.25 -3.67 -18.56
N VAL A 720 -20.42 -3.82 -17.94
CA VAL A 720 -21.72 -3.74 -18.63
C VAL A 720 -21.95 -2.34 -19.21
N PHE A 721 -21.68 -1.28 -18.45
CA PHE A 721 -21.78 0.10 -18.94
C PHE A 721 -20.84 0.32 -20.13
N LYS A 722 -19.60 -0.18 -20.06
CA LYS A 722 -18.65 -0.13 -21.18
C LYS A 722 -19.18 -0.84 -22.42
N ILE A 723 -19.74 -2.04 -22.29
CA ILE A 723 -20.30 -2.81 -23.42
C ILE A 723 -21.48 -2.05 -24.05
N VAL A 724 -22.40 -1.54 -23.23
CA VAL A 724 -23.56 -0.78 -23.70
C VAL A 724 -23.10 0.50 -24.41
N LEU A 725 -22.19 1.28 -23.83
CA LEU A 725 -21.70 2.52 -24.43
C LEU A 725 -20.90 2.28 -25.72
N LYS A 726 -20.08 1.23 -25.80
CA LYS A 726 -19.34 0.88 -27.01
C LYS A 726 -20.24 0.50 -28.19
N ASN A 727 -21.43 -0.02 -27.92
CA ASN A 727 -22.43 -0.38 -28.93
C ASN A 727 -23.57 0.65 -29.06
N GLY A 728 -23.59 1.68 -28.20
CA GLY A 728 -24.67 2.66 -28.08
C GLY A 728 -24.33 4.01 -28.67
N GLY A 729 -25.16 5.00 -28.35
CA GLY A 729 -25.01 6.40 -28.77
C GLY A 729 -25.44 7.38 -27.69
N ALA A 730 -26.00 8.52 -28.11
CA ALA A 730 -26.38 9.60 -27.21
C ALA A 730 -27.40 9.18 -26.14
N LYS A 731 -28.32 8.27 -26.47
CA LYS A 731 -29.33 7.79 -25.52
C LYS A 731 -28.67 7.06 -24.35
N GLU A 732 -27.84 6.07 -24.64
CA GLU A 732 -27.16 5.26 -23.62
C GLU A 732 -26.17 6.10 -22.80
N TYR A 733 -25.48 7.05 -23.46
CA TYR A 733 -24.61 8.03 -22.80
C TYR A 733 -25.35 8.84 -21.73
N GLU A 734 -26.51 9.41 -22.07
CA GLU A 734 -27.30 10.20 -21.12
C GLU A 734 -27.90 9.33 -20.00
N GLN A 735 -28.29 8.08 -20.29
CA GLN A 735 -28.76 7.14 -19.28
C GLN A 735 -27.66 6.84 -18.24
N VAL A 736 -26.44 6.52 -18.68
CA VAL A 736 -25.30 6.25 -17.79
C VAL A 736 -24.90 7.52 -17.02
N LYS A 737 -24.86 8.69 -17.68
CA LYS A 737 -24.54 9.96 -17.01
C LYS A 737 -25.59 10.33 -15.96
N SER A 738 -26.87 10.14 -16.25
CA SER A 738 -27.96 10.46 -15.31
C SER A 738 -27.85 9.66 -14.01
N TYR A 739 -27.37 8.41 -14.07
CA TYR A 739 -27.16 7.59 -12.89
C TYR A 739 -26.14 8.19 -11.91
N PHE A 740 -25.16 8.96 -12.38
CA PHE A 740 -24.20 9.65 -11.49
C PHE A 740 -24.89 10.54 -10.46
N TYR A 741 -25.96 11.23 -10.88
CA TYR A 741 -26.69 12.17 -10.03
C TYR A 741 -27.67 11.47 -9.08
N SER A 742 -28.22 10.31 -9.47
CA SER A 742 -29.13 9.53 -8.63
C SER A 742 -28.43 8.48 -7.77
N ALA A 743 -27.13 8.24 -7.97
CA ALA A 743 -26.35 7.30 -7.18
C ALA A 743 -26.25 7.71 -5.70
N ASP A 744 -26.51 6.75 -4.82
CA ASP A 744 -26.58 6.92 -3.36
C ASP A 744 -25.18 7.16 -2.73
N ASN A 745 -24.08 6.77 -3.40
CA ASN A 745 -22.73 6.88 -2.84
C ASN A 745 -21.64 7.07 -3.93
N ASN A 746 -20.41 7.36 -3.50
CA ASN A 746 -19.29 7.62 -4.41
C ASN A 746 -18.77 6.37 -5.15
N ALA A 747 -18.94 5.16 -4.59
CA ALA A 747 -18.53 3.94 -5.27
C ALA A 747 -19.37 3.71 -6.53
N GLU A 748 -20.68 3.94 -6.45
CA GLU A 748 -21.58 3.87 -7.60
C GLU A 748 -21.27 4.92 -8.67
N ARG A 749 -20.97 6.16 -8.25
CA ARG A 749 -20.55 7.23 -9.16
C ARG A 749 -19.29 6.83 -9.94
N LYS A 750 -18.34 6.15 -9.30
CA LYS A 750 -17.11 5.68 -9.97
C LYS A 750 -17.39 4.71 -11.11
N HIS A 751 -18.46 3.91 -11.08
CA HIS A 751 -18.79 3.05 -12.20
C HIS A 751 -19.10 3.87 -13.47
N VAL A 752 -19.88 4.95 -13.32
CA VAL A 752 -20.19 5.91 -14.40
C VAL A 752 -18.92 6.58 -14.90
N LEU A 753 -18.13 7.12 -13.98
CA LEU A 753 -16.88 7.81 -14.29
C LEU A 753 -15.91 6.90 -15.07
N ASN A 754 -15.80 5.62 -14.71
CA ASN A 754 -14.90 4.68 -15.39
C ASN A 754 -15.41 4.15 -16.74
N SER A 755 -16.65 4.45 -17.13
CA SER A 755 -17.26 3.93 -18.36
C SER A 755 -17.63 4.99 -19.39
N LEU A 756 -18.02 6.20 -18.97
CA LEU A 756 -18.76 7.16 -19.81
C LEU A 756 -18.06 7.50 -21.14
N GLY A 757 -16.72 7.62 -21.14
CA GLY A 757 -15.92 7.92 -22.33
C GLY A 757 -15.76 6.76 -23.33
N CYS A 758 -16.34 5.59 -23.07
CA CYS A 758 -16.27 4.43 -23.97
C CYS A 758 -17.22 4.51 -25.17
N VAL A 759 -18.03 5.55 -25.29
CA VAL A 759 -18.89 5.77 -26.45
C VAL A 759 -18.05 6.07 -27.71
N PRO A 760 -18.35 5.50 -28.89
CA PRO A 760 -17.57 5.74 -30.10
C PRO A 760 -17.65 7.19 -30.64
N ASP A 761 -18.74 7.89 -30.34
CA ASP A 761 -18.99 9.25 -30.84
C ASP A 761 -17.99 10.27 -30.26
N LYS A 762 -17.29 10.99 -31.14
CA LYS A 762 -16.26 11.96 -30.77
C LYS A 762 -16.79 13.17 -30.00
N LYS A 763 -18.02 13.63 -30.29
CA LYS A 763 -18.62 14.78 -29.60
C LYS A 763 -18.98 14.41 -28.17
N LEU A 764 -19.52 13.22 -27.96
CA LEU A 764 -19.85 12.72 -26.61
C LEU A 764 -18.58 12.50 -25.77
N LYS A 765 -17.48 12.03 -26.38
CA LYS A 765 -16.18 11.97 -25.70
C LYS A 765 -15.68 13.34 -25.25
N LEU A 766 -15.80 14.36 -26.11
CA LEU A 766 -15.45 15.74 -25.74
C LEU A 766 -16.35 16.25 -24.61
N ALA A 767 -17.65 15.97 -24.66
CA ALA A 767 -18.57 16.32 -23.58
C ALA A 767 -18.23 15.64 -22.24
N THR A 768 -17.67 14.41 -22.27
CA THR A 768 -17.14 13.77 -21.05
C THR A 768 -15.95 14.55 -20.50
N MET A 769 -15.06 15.07 -21.36
CA MET A 769 -13.90 15.87 -20.94
C MET A 769 -14.33 17.21 -20.34
N ASP A 770 -15.27 17.90 -20.98
CA ASP A 770 -15.81 19.16 -20.46
C ASP A 770 -16.48 18.97 -19.09
N TRP A 771 -17.12 17.81 -18.88
CA TRP A 771 -17.69 17.43 -17.59
C TRP A 771 -16.62 17.16 -16.52
N CYS A 772 -15.40 16.73 -16.90
CA CYS A 772 -14.30 16.52 -15.95
C CYS A 772 -13.88 17.80 -15.25
N THR A 773 -14.03 18.95 -15.92
CA THR A 773 -13.59 20.27 -15.45
C THR A 773 -14.75 21.18 -15.06
N SER A 774 -15.99 20.67 -15.01
CA SER A 774 -17.17 21.49 -14.68
C SER A 774 -17.30 21.85 -13.20
N GLY A 775 -16.54 21.18 -12.32
CA GLY A 775 -16.65 21.30 -10.86
C GLY A 775 -17.67 20.35 -10.23
N GLU A 776 -18.42 19.57 -11.03
CA GLU A 776 -19.38 18.56 -10.53
C GLU A 776 -18.69 17.28 -10.04
N ILE A 777 -17.50 16.99 -10.58
CA ILE A 777 -16.68 15.85 -10.18
C ILE A 777 -15.70 16.33 -9.12
N LYS A 778 -15.62 15.60 -8.00
CA LYS A 778 -14.62 15.89 -6.95
C LYS A 778 -13.23 15.90 -7.57
N LEU A 779 -12.38 16.83 -7.12
CA LEU A 779 -11.02 16.98 -7.65
C LEU A 779 -10.22 15.66 -7.59
N GLN A 780 -10.44 14.85 -6.56
CA GLN A 780 -9.80 13.54 -6.41
C GLN A 780 -10.30 12.45 -7.40
N ASP A 781 -11.37 12.70 -8.16
CA ASP A 781 -12.01 11.71 -9.02
C ASP A 781 -11.98 12.10 -10.52
N PHE A 782 -11.44 13.28 -10.87
CA PHE A 782 -11.46 13.81 -12.24
C PHE A 782 -10.73 12.93 -13.28
N PHE A 783 -9.77 12.09 -12.85
CA PHE A 783 -8.98 11.25 -13.74
C PHE A 783 -9.71 10.00 -14.24
N TYR A 784 -10.74 9.51 -13.53
CA TYR A 784 -11.54 8.36 -13.96
C TYR A 784 -12.26 8.58 -15.31
N PRO A 785 -13.07 9.63 -15.50
CA PRO A 785 -13.72 9.90 -16.78
C PRO A 785 -12.73 10.15 -17.92
N MET A 786 -11.61 10.82 -17.64
CA MET A 786 -10.54 10.99 -18.63
C MET A 786 -9.92 9.65 -19.06
N GLY A 787 -9.68 8.75 -18.10
CA GLY A 787 -9.19 7.40 -18.36
C GLY A 787 -10.13 6.59 -19.25
N SER A 788 -11.44 6.70 -19.02
CA SER A 788 -12.47 5.97 -19.77
C SER A 788 -12.50 6.32 -21.26
N GLY A 789 -12.14 7.55 -21.64
CA GLY A 789 -12.09 8.03 -23.04
C GLY A 789 -11.08 7.27 -23.92
N ARG A 790 -10.08 6.62 -23.31
CA ARG A 790 -9.01 5.86 -23.98
C ARG A 790 -9.50 4.53 -24.57
N CYS A 791 -10.68 4.04 -24.20
CA CYS A 791 -11.14 2.68 -24.52
C CYS A 791 -11.63 2.42 -25.97
N CYS A 792 -11.51 3.36 -26.93
CA CYS A 792 -11.91 3.13 -28.33
C CYS A 792 -10.79 3.45 -29.33
N HIS A 793 -10.85 2.77 -30.49
CA HIS A 793 -9.86 2.84 -31.57
C HIS A 793 -9.67 4.24 -32.19
N SER A 794 -8.45 4.45 -32.68
CA SER A 794 -7.93 5.57 -33.50
C SER A 794 -7.66 6.90 -32.79
N ARG A 795 -6.41 7.39 -32.94
CA ARG A 795 -5.87 8.78 -32.94
C ARG A 795 -6.27 9.78 -31.85
N CYS A 796 -7.25 9.47 -31.00
CA CYS A 796 -7.68 10.28 -29.87
C CYS A 796 -6.92 9.95 -28.58
N ARG A 797 -6.02 8.95 -28.55
CA ARG A 797 -5.34 8.51 -27.32
C ARG A 797 -4.20 9.45 -26.89
N ALA A 798 -3.33 9.88 -27.80
CA ALA A 798 -2.13 10.65 -27.47
C ALA A 798 -2.36 12.18 -27.46
N SER A 799 -3.10 12.72 -28.44
CA SER A 799 -3.33 14.17 -28.54
C SER A 799 -4.29 14.72 -27.46
N PHE A 800 -5.12 13.88 -26.83
CA PHE A 800 -6.14 14.32 -25.86
C PHE A 800 -5.62 14.52 -24.44
N ALA A 801 -4.60 13.78 -24.00
CA ALA A 801 -4.00 13.96 -22.67
C ALA A 801 -2.98 15.11 -22.63
N ILE A 802 -2.19 15.26 -23.71
CA ILE A 802 -1.14 16.29 -23.83
C ILE A 802 -1.75 17.69 -23.93
N CYS A 803 -2.81 17.87 -24.75
CA CYS A 803 -3.45 19.19 -24.91
C CYS A 803 -4.05 19.73 -23.60
N LEU A 804 -4.53 18.86 -22.70
CA LEU A 804 -5.14 19.27 -21.44
C LEU A 804 -4.13 19.49 -20.32
N PHE A 805 -3.05 18.70 -20.25
CA PHE A 805 -1.94 19.00 -19.34
C PHE A 805 -1.31 20.36 -19.67
N CYS A 806 -1.11 20.65 -20.96
CA CYS A 806 -0.63 21.98 -21.39
C CYS A 806 -1.64 23.09 -21.05
N SER A 807 -2.95 22.83 -21.15
CA SER A 807 -3.96 23.83 -20.84
C SER A 807 -4.17 24.05 -19.34
N ALA A 808 -4.06 23.01 -18.51
CA ALA A 808 -4.17 23.10 -17.05
C ALA A 808 -2.92 23.72 -16.39
N VAL A 809 -1.74 23.48 -16.96
CA VAL A 809 -0.48 24.16 -16.56
C VAL A 809 -0.48 25.64 -16.97
N LEU A 810 -1.34 26.06 -17.90
CA LEU A 810 -1.49 27.46 -18.30
C LEU A 810 -2.57 28.22 -17.50
N THR A 811 -3.42 27.52 -16.74
CA THR A 811 -4.44 28.12 -15.86
C THR A 811 -4.11 28.04 -14.36
N LEU A 812 -3.07 27.29 -13.98
CA LEU A 812 -2.35 27.44 -12.71
C LEU A 812 -1.22 28.46 -12.87
#